data_AF-A0A4Z2DPM1-F1
#
_entry.id   AF-A0A4Z2DPM1-F1
#
_cell.length_a   1.000
_cell.length_b   1.000
_cell.length_c   1.000
_cell.angle_alpha   90.00
_cell.angle_beta   90.00
_cell.angle_gamma   90.00
#
_symmetry.space_group_name_H-M   'P 1'
#
loop_
_entity.id
_entity.type
_entity.pdbx_description
1 polymer ?
#
loop_
_entity_poly.entity_id
_entity_poly.type
_entity_poly.pdbx_seq_one_letter_code
_entity_poly.pdbx_strand_id
1 'polypeptide(L)'
;MSQIQRGLIIITIGCVIYLIIMWISSINLLIYYPQLDTVSENNYFSNCTKSKHLWIRCLEYLNHISAQKIVPIDSNCNTWPPFSVECLIDKRLPAFNLALKFPLALNALDSTDEVTYNKFGDVIYANCKKQEILDDEEPEEMGSNSTDYSIYPQNLNFSKLIYDIQHGIPVQTKPINNPDMFALQIPKGICKPHNNNFIPSLIIIIKSGVYNSEKRNRARRTFMQKHLWSNFSVQFVFVLGIPMENESNIFTFDGNTYVLDTNWWSLSKQYGSSKWQFMKQLAVEADLYEDLLIGSFHDTYYNLTKKLIFSLRWISGLCPKQVPLYLFMDDDYDLIPRNIIKFYNNYSEDNLRNMSGGFLGSSRTVFRPIPDETDSVWAMTVKEFPWLFYPQYYHGFTYMIGANLVHRFAIASAFIKEIRIDDAYLGILFYKLNITLVPLNIIGDTFHKKNIMTGGINLRYKTSQNIMNWTSDLRIHYNIQYDNYYDRHHLNDDYLMRNESYIQHPVLTRNAKGESVAYILKEHCPNYFNLTASLQAILSGLSIYEIPINNDALIAMRLPSDTCNPCSRNKKVDLVVIVKSCVYCFEQRAYARTTYMNKDLWKNFSVHFVFTVGLPTPNETSTYYFDGVKTSLTTNSLYLSTKYESSKWSAAKILSNESKVYNDLLIGAFYDNYFNLTTKMIFTLRWITNFCISHSPLFLFIDDDYLLHPNNTINLIRKFNKSQLKSLAAGSVYFGKVDRPNNGYGARWAISYNEYPWDYYPRYFLGIGYFLGSDVVHDASIAMAFTKQLRIDDVYLGIILKRLNITLTHLDNIHIHPGKEQLKSGAFMITKYLAENYVNWTTGLIK
;
A
#
# COMPACT_ATOMS: atom_id res chain seq x y z
N MET A 1 -28.46 9.17 82.55
CA MET A 1 -28.37 8.51 81.23
C MET A 1 -28.10 7.03 81.42
N SER A 2 -28.92 6.17 80.81
CA SER A 2 -28.77 4.70 80.86
C SER A 2 -27.49 4.24 80.15
N GLN A 3 -26.98 3.05 80.46
CA GLN A 3 -25.80 2.48 79.78
C GLN A 3 -25.96 2.47 78.25
N ILE A 4 -27.19 2.32 77.75
CA ILE A 4 -27.54 2.38 76.33
C ILE A 4 -27.26 3.78 75.74
N GLN A 5 -27.59 4.85 76.46
CA GLN A 5 -27.31 6.23 76.02
C GLN A 5 -25.81 6.54 76.00
N ARG A 6 -25.01 5.95 76.91
CA ARG A 6 -23.54 6.06 76.84
C ARG A 6 -22.95 5.29 75.66
N GLY A 7 -23.47 4.10 75.36
CA GLY A 7 -23.09 3.32 74.19
C GLY A 7 -23.38 4.03 72.87
N LEU A 8 -24.57 4.64 72.74
CA LEU A 8 -24.94 5.40 71.53
C LEU A 8 -24.07 6.63 71.30
N ILE A 9 -23.66 7.33 72.37
CA ILE A 9 -22.75 8.48 72.27
C ILE A 9 -21.34 8.04 71.86
N ILE A 10 -20.84 6.93 72.40
CA ILE A 10 -19.51 6.41 72.02
C ILE A 10 -19.51 5.97 70.55
N ILE A 11 -20.60 5.35 70.07
CA ILE A 11 -20.74 4.94 68.67
C ILE A 11 -20.86 6.17 67.75
N THR A 12 -21.64 7.19 68.12
CA THR A 12 -21.73 8.42 67.29
C THR A 12 -20.42 9.20 67.28
N ILE A 13 -19.71 9.31 68.41
CA ILE A 13 -18.37 9.92 68.46
C ILE A 13 -17.38 9.10 67.62
N GLY A 14 -17.41 7.77 67.70
CA GLY A 14 -16.60 6.88 66.88
C GLY A 14 -16.87 7.04 65.38
N CYS A 15 -18.13 7.13 64.97
CA CYS A 15 -18.51 7.37 63.57
C CYS A 15 -18.12 8.77 63.09
N VAL A 16 -18.25 9.80 63.94
CA VAL A 16 -17.83 11.17 63.58
C VAL A 16 -16.31 11.26 63.48
N ILE A 17 -15.56 10.64 64.40
CA ILE A 17 -14.10 10.55 64.30
C ILE A 17 -13.69 9.75 63.07
N TYR A 18 -14.36 8.64 62.76
CA TYR A 18 -14.08 7.87 61.54
C TYR A 18 -14.39 8.67 60.27
N LEU A 19 -15.49 9.43 60.24
CA LEU A 19 -15.82 10.33 59.14
C LEU A 19 -14.84 11.49 59.04
N ILE A 20 -14.35 12.04 60.16
CA ILE A 20 -13.31 13.08 60.19
C ILE A 20 -11.97 12.49 59.76
N ILE A 21 -11.61 11.28 60.15
CA ILE A 21 -10.40 10.59 59.68
C ILE A 21 -10.52 10.28 58.19
N MET A 22 -11.69 9.85 57.71
CA MET A 22 -11.95 9.68 56.29
C MET A 22 -11.88 11.01 55.54
N TRP A 23 -12.42 12.09 56.12
CA TRP A 23 -12.40 13.43 55.54
C TRP A 23 -10.98 14.03 55.55
N ILE A 24 -10.21 13.87 56.62
CA ILE A 24 -8.79 14.25 56.73
C ILE A 24 -7.93 13.35 55.84
N SER A 25 -8.24 12.06 55.67
CA SER A 25 -7.56 11.18 54.71
C SER A 25 -7.89 11.56 53.27
N SER A 26 -9.10 12.05 53.00
CA SER A 26 -9.48 12.60 51.69
C SER A 26 -8.91 14.00 51.44
N ILE A 27 -8.60 14.78 52.49
CA ILE A 27 -7.93 16.09 52.40
C ILE A 27 -6.40 15.91 52.28
N ASN A 28 -5.81 14.91 52.93
CA ASN A 28 -4.41 14.53 52.73
C ASN A 28 -4.16 13.83 51.38
N LEU A 29 -5.22 13.60 50.59
CA LEU A 29 -5.15 13.17 49.18
C LEU A 29 -5.04 14.36 48.20
N LEU A 30 -5.16 15.60 48.70
CA LEU A 30 -4.70 16.81 48.00
C LEU A 30 -3.23 17.07 48.36
N ILE A 31 -2.35 16.13 48.03
CA ILE A 31 -0.92 16.43 47.99
C ILE A 31 -0.73 17.35 46.78
N TYR A 32 -0.68 18.65 47.05
CA TYR A 32 -0.28 19.67 46.10
C TYR A 32 1.17 19.38 45.72
N TYR A 33 1.41 18.84 44.52
CA TYR A 33 2.74 18.61 43.97
C TYR A 33 3.09 19.76 43.03
N PRO A 34 3.85 20.79 43.48
CA PRO A 34 4.16 21.94 42.65
C PRO A 34 4.92 21.54 41.38
N GLN A 35 5.70 20.45 41.44
CA GLN A 35 6.45 19.95 40.30
C GLN A 35 5.56 19.39 39.20
N LEU A 36 4.49 18.64 39.52
CA LEU A 36 3.63 18.06 38.50
C LEU A 36 2.79 19.14 37.80
N ASP A 37 2.36 20.19 38.52
CA ASP A 37 1.77 21.38 37.90
C ASP A 37 2.77 22.08 36.98
N THR A 38 4.01 22.32 37.44
CA THR A 38 5.02 23.00 36.61
C THR A 38 5.40 22.23 35.34
N VAL A 39 5.43 20.88 35.43
CA VAL A 39 5.69 19.99 34.30
C VAL A 39 4.48 19.95 33.36
N SER A 40 3.27 19.88 33.91
CA SER A 40 2.02 19.85 33.14
C SER A 40 1.74 21.16 32.41
N GLU A 41 2.23 22.29 32.94
CA GLU A 41 2.20 23.60 32.30
C GLU A 41 3.29 23.80 31.24
N ASN A 42 4.20 22.82 31.07
CA ASN A 42 5.35 22.89 30.17
C ASN A 42 6.24 24.13 30.42
N ASN A 43 6.41 24.50 31.70
CA ASN A 43 7.14 25.73 32.08
C ASN A 43 8.58 25.75 31.56
N TYR A 44 9.22 24.59 31.39
CA TYR A 44 10.54 24.50 30.77
C TYR A 44 10.52 25.02 29.33
N PHE A 45 9.71 24.40 28.47
CA PHE A 45 9.66 24.74 27.05
C PHE A 45 9.22 26.19 26.84
N SER A 46 8.19 26.64 27.56
CA SER A 46 7.74 28.04 27.54
C SER A 46 8.85 29.03 27.90
N ASN A 47 9.66 28.73 28.93
CA ASN A 47 10.79 29.58 29.30
C ASN A 47 11.91 29.55 28.25
N CYS A 48 12.23 28.38 27.71
CA CYS A 48 13.24 28.22 26.66
C CYS A 48 12.87 29.00 25.39
N THR A 49 11.57 29.15 25.11
CA THR A 49 11.05 29.83 23.92
C THR A 49 10.77 31.32 24.12
N LYS A 50 11.32 31.96 25.18
CA LYS A 50 11.26 33.42 25.38
C LYS A 50 12.32 34.21 24.61
N SER A 51 13.54 33.67 24.45
CA SER A 51 14.62 34.33 23.69
C SER A 51 15.59 33.32 23.08
N LYS A 52 16.30 33.73 22.02
CA LYS A 52 17.33 32.88 21.37
C LYS A 52 18.39 32.38 22.35
N HIS A 53 18.83 33.26 23.26
CA HIS A 53 19.84 32.94 24.26
C HIS A 53 19.34 31.85 25.24
N LEU A 54 18.08 31.97 25.70
CA LEU A 54 17.47 30.95 26.56
C LEU A 54 17.30 29.61 25.84
N TRP A 55 16.89 29.64 24.57
CA TRP A 55 16.75 28.43 23.76
C TRP A 55 18.06 27.65 23.64
N ILE A 56 19.15 28.32 23.27
CA ILE A 56 20.48 27.71 23.16
C ILE A 56 20.90 27.13 24.51
N ARG A 57 20.77 27.90 25.60
CA ARG A 57 21.11 27.45 26.95
C ARG A 57 20.30 26.22 27.38
N CYS A 58 19.03 26.16 27.02
CA CYS A 58 18.17 25.01 27.28
C CYS A 58 18.61 23.77 26.50
N LEU A 59 19.00 23.92 25.23
CA LEU A 59 19.51 22.79 24.43
C LEU A 59 20.85 22.28 24.98
N GLU A 60 21.75 23.17 25.35
CA GLU A 60 23.01 22.83 26.01
C GLU A 60 22.76 22.07 27.33
N TYR A 61 21.78 22.54 28.12
CA TYR A 61 21.39 21.87 29.35
C TYR A 61 20.79 20.48 29.10
N LEU A 62 19.89 20.33 28.12
CA LEU A 62 19.33 19.04 27.71
C LEU A 62 20.42 18.05 27.29
N ASN A 63 21.38 18.51 26.48
CA ASN A 63 22.53 17.69 26.06
C ASN A 63 23.39 17.27 27.26
N HIS A 64 23.65 18.20 28.18
CA HIS A 64 24.43 17.94 29.39
C HIS A 64 23.76 16.91 30.30
N ILE A 65 22.45 17.03 30.58
CA ILE A 65 21.76 16.07 31.46
C ILE A 65 21.58 14.70 30.81
N SER A 66 21.39 14.65 29.48
CA SER A 66 21.27 13.38 28.74
C SER A 66 22.59 12.58 28.73
N ALA A 67 23.72 13.24 28.98
CA ALA A 67 25.03 12.61 29.11
C ALA A 67 25.33 12.08 30.54
N GLN A 68 24.51 12.42 31.54
CA GLN A 68 24.69 11.96 32.92
C GLN A 68 24.09 10.54 33.09
N LYS A 69 24.77 9.69 33.88
CA LYS A 69 24.26 8.34 34.20
C LYS A 69 23.00 8.39 35.09
N ILE A 70 22.16 7.39 34.88
CA ILE A 70 20.79 7.20 35.40
C ILE A 70 20.65 7.55 36.89
N VAL A 71 19.60 8.31 37.19
CA VAL A 71 19.14 8.66 38.55
C VAL A 71 18.64 7.39 39.26
N PRO A 72 18.96 7.16 40.55
CA PRO A 72 18.45 6.01 41.31
C PRO A 72 16.92 5.89 41.18
N ILE A 73 16.46 4.67 40.86
CA ILE A 73 15.04 4.37 40.73
C ILE A 73 14.38 4.58 42.11
N ASP A 74 13.38 5.44 42.17
CA ASP A 74 12.50 5.55 43.33
C ASP A 74 11.83 4.19 43.55
N SER A 75 11.83 3.68 44.79
CA SER A 75 11.28 2.36 45.11
C SER A 75 9.83 2.19 44.66
N ASN A 76 9.08 3.29 44.54
CA ASN A 76 7.68 3.30 44.11
C ASN A 76 7.49 3.31 42.58
N CYS A 77 8.58 3.41 41.80
CA CYS A 77 8.57 3.52 40.34
C CYS A 77 9.27 2.31 39.69
N ASN A 78 8.85 1.11 40.08
CA ASN A 78 9.48 -0.15 39.72
C ASN A 78 8.76 -0.92 38.60
N THR A 79 7.64 -0.42 38.05
CA THR A 79 6.90 -1.10 36.97
C THR A 79 6.76 -0.23 35.72
N TRP A 80 6.55 -0.89 34.58
CA TRP A 80 6.04 -0.22 33.38
C TRP A 80 4.78 -0.91 32.83
N PRO A 81 3.72 -0.17 32.46
CA PRO A 81 3.56 1.27 32.67
C PRO A 81 3.55 1.62 34.17
N PRO A 82 4.02 2.83 34.56
CA PRO A 82 4.08 3.21 35.96
C PRO A 82 2.67 3.30 36.57
N PHE A 83 2.58 3.09 37.88
CA PHE A 83 1.31 3.26 38.61
C PHE A 83 0.90 4.73 38.75
N SER A 84 1.88 5.63 38.79
CA SER A 84 1.69 7.08 38.85
C SER A 84 2.53 7.76 37.78
N VAL A 85 1.95 8.77 37.13
CA VAL A 85 2.62 9.69 36.20
C VAL A 85 3.77 10.47 36.83
N GLU A 86 3.77 10.63 38.16
CA GLU A 86 4.89 11.25 38.91
C GLU A 86 6.20 10.48 38.71
N CYS A 87 6.12 9.17 38.48
CA CYS A 87 7.28 8.35 38.17
C CYS A 87 7.99 8.76 36.88
N LEU A 88 7.30 9.49 36.00
CA LEU A 88 7.86 9.99 34.75
C LEU A 88 8.50 11.37 34.90
N ILE A 89 8.29 12.09 36.02
CA ILE A 89 8.93 13.38 36.25
C ILE A 89 10.44 13.15 36.49
N ASP A 90 11.28 13.88 35.77
CA ASP A 90 12.71 13.90 36.04
C ASP A 90 13.06 15.00 37.04
N LYS A 91 13.90 14.70 38.03
CA LYS A 91 14.29 15.69 39.05
C LYS A 91 15.30 16.71 38.48
N ARG A 92 16.00 16.37 37.40
CA ARG A 92 17.00 17.23 36.75
C ARG A 92 16.35 18.26 35.84
N LEU A 93 15.18 17.97 35.29
CA LEU A 93 14.49 18.80 34.31
C LEU A 93 12.99 18.78 34.61
N PRO A 94 12.31 19.94 34.74
CA PRO A 94 10.87 19.98 34.96
C PRO A 94 10.11 19.63 33.66
N ALA A 95 10.24 18.37 33.25
CA ALA A 95 9.61 17.73 32.10
C ALA A 95 9.38 16.24 32.42
N PHE A 96 8.47 15.61 31.67
CA PHE A 96 8.33 14.15 31.71
C PHE A 96 9.47 13.50 30.92
N ASN A 97 10.16 12.53 31.53
CA ASN A 97 11.11 11.66 30.89
C ASN A 97 10.46 10.29 30.64
N LEU A 98 10.30 9.97 29.37
CA LEU A 98 9.64 8.74 28.91
C LEU A 98 10.60 7.55 28.82
N ALA A 99 11.82 7.65 29.34
CA ALA A 99 12.67 6.48 29.54
C ALA A 99 12.00 5.48 30.49
N LEU A 100 12.11 4.19 30.17
CA LEU A 100 11.56 3.13 31.00
C LEU A 100 12.33 3.06 32.32
N LYS A 101 11.59 3.01 33.44
CA LYS A 101 12.13 2.81 34.79
C LYS A 101 11.63 1.48 35.33
N PHE A 102 12.55 0.57 35.62
CA PHE A 102 12.26 -0.77 36.15
C PHE A 102 13.50 -1.33 36.86
N PRO A 103 13.34 -2.22 37.86
CA PRO A 103 14.47 -2.76 38.61
C PRO A 103 15.30 -3.70 37.73
N LEU A 104 16.61 -3.60 37.89
CA LEU A 104 17.58 -4.56 37.36
C LEU A 104 18.05 -5.46 38.49
N ALA A 105 18.29 -6.73 38.19
CA ALA A 105 18.96 -7.63 39.13
C ALA A 105 20.37 -7.12 39.46
N LEU A 106 20.87 -7.38 40.67
CA LEU A 106 22.22 -6.95 41.10
C LEU A 106 23.34 -7.41 40.17
N ASN A 107 23.15 -8.55 39.52
CA ASN A 107 24.04 -9.19 38.57
C ASN A 107 23.53 -9.09 37.12
N ALA A 108 22.65 -8.13 36.81
CA ALA A 108 22.13 -7.95 35.46
C ALA A 108 23.27 -7.74 34.47
N LEU A 109 23.25 -8.52 33.39
CA LEU A 109 24.30 -8.53 32.38
C LEU A 109 24.00 -7.53 31.27
N ASP A 110 25.06 -6.92 30.74
CA ASP A 110 24.98 -6.26 29.44
C ASP A 110 24.69 -7.32 28.37
N SER A 111 23.85 -6.95 27.41
CA SER A 111 23.43 -7.83 26.33
C SER A 111 24.63 -8.19 25.44
N THR A 112 25.11 -9.45 25.47
CA THR A 112 26.18 -9.93 24.56
C THR A 112 25.74 -10.06 23.11
N ASP A 113 24.43 -9.98 22.89
CA ASP A 113 23.76 -10.15 21.61
C ASP A 113 24.20 -9.12 20.56
N GLU A 114 24.60 -7.92 20.97
CA GLU A 114 25.15 -6.92 20.04
C GLU A 114 26.50 -7.38 19.48
N VAL A 115 27.35 -8.01 20.30
CA VAL A 115 28.63 -8.56 19.84
C VAL A 115 28.39 -9.72 18.87
N THR A 116 27.45 -10.61 19.18
CA THR A 116 27.08 -11.74 18.30
C THR A 116 26.48 -11.24 16.98
N TYR A 117 25.59 -10.26 17.05
CA TYR A 117 24.97 -9.62 15.90
C TYR A 117 26.00 -8.93 15.02
N ASN A 118 26.92 -8.16 15.60
CA ASN A 118 27.98 -7.50 14.84
C ASN A 118 28.92 -8.53 14.21
N LYS A 119 29.28 -9.61 14.92
CA LYS A 119 30.02 -10.74 14.34
C LYS A 119 29.28 -11.39 13.18
N PHE A 120 27.98 -11.63 13.31
CA PHE A 120 27.16 -12.17 12.23
C PHE A 120 27.12 -11.21 11.03
N GLY A 121 26.84 -9.93 11.26
CA GLY A 121 26.88 -8.88 10.24
C GLY A 121 28.23 -8.78 9.54
N ASP A 122 29.34 -8.86 10.29
CA ASP A 122 30.70 -8.85 9.75
C ASP A 122 30.99 -10.11 8.92
N VAL A 123 30.50 -11.30 9.31
CA VAL A 123 30.63 -12.54 8.52
C VAL A 123 29.86 -12.44 7.21
N ILE A 124 28.59 -12.00 7.25
CA ILE A 124 27.78 -11.80 6.05
C ILE A 124 28.46 -10.78 5.13
N TYR A 125 28.87 -9.63 5.68
CA TYR A 125 29.55 -8.58 4.94
C TYR A 125 30.87 -9.05 4.32
N ALA A 126 31.71 -9.79 5.07
CA ALA A 126 32.98 -10.30 4.57
C ALA A 126 32.82 -11.38 3.50
N ASN A 127 31.79 -12.23 3.60
CA ASN A 127 31.48 -13.21 2.56
C ASN A 127 31.03 -12.53 1.27
N CYS A 128 30.17 -11.51 1.37
CA CYS A 128 29.75 -10.74 0.20
C CYS A 128 30.93 -10.01 -0.45
N LYS A 129 31.79 -9.36 0.33
CA LYS A 129 32.98 -8.67 -0.19
C LYS A 129 33.99 -9.63 -0.83
N LYS A 130 34.08 -10.89 -0.37
CA LYS A 130 34.90 -11.92 -1.02
C LYS A 130 34.32 -12.34 -2.38
N GLN A 131 33.00 -12.42 -2.52
CA GLN A 131 32.35 -12.72 -3.80
C GLN A 131 32.56 -11.56 -4.79
N GLU A 132 32.42 -10.31 -4.34
CA GLU A 132 32.71 -9.10 -5.12
C GLU A 132 34.15 -9.09 -5.68
N ILE A 133 35.15 -9.49 -4.88
CA ILE A 133 36.56 -9.59 -5.31
C ILE A 133 36.81 -10.75 -6.28
N LEU A 134 35.98 -11.80 -6.25
CA LEU A 134 36.13 -12.98 -7.10
C LEU A 134 35.43 -12.83 -8.46
N ASP A 135 34.33 -12.10 -8.50
CA ASP A 135 33.43 -12.05 -9.67
C ASP A 135 33.50 -10.72 -10.45
N ASP A 136 34.28 -9.72 -10.02
CA ASP A 136 34.39 -8.37 -10.64
C ASP A 136 33.01 -7.68 -10.88
N GLU A 137 31.95 -8.14 -10.18
CA GLU A 137 30.58 -7.63 -10.24
C GLU A 137 30.16 -7.12 -8.85
N GLU A 138 29.52 -5.93 -8.81
CA GLU A 138 28.95 -5.39 -7.57
C GLU A 138 27.81 -6.30 -7.09
N PRO A 139 27.74 -6.66 -5.79
CA PRO A 139 26.72 -7.56 -5.29
C PRO A 139 25.37 -6.84 -5.19
N GLU A 140 24.54 -6.96 -6.22
CA GLU A 140 23.18 -6.39 -6.27
C GLU A 140 22.24 -6.99 -5.17
N GLU A 141 22.60 -8.12 -4.55
CA GLU A 141 21.86 -8.74 -3.43
C GLU A 141 22.73 -9.03 -2.18
N MET A 142 23.26 -7.99 -1.53
CA MET A 142 24.03 -8.16 -0.29
C MET A 142 23.13 -8.48 0.92
N GLY A 143 23.25 -9.66 1.53
CA GLY A 143 22.57 -10.01 2.79
C GLY A 143 22.26 -11.50 2.97
N SER A 144 21.70 -11.85 4.13
CA SER A 144 21.24 -13.22 4.43
C SER A 144 19.84 -13.48 3.87
N ASN A 145 19.70 -14.58 3.11
CA ASN A 145 18.42 -15.15 2.65
C ASN A 145 17.64 -15.88 3.76
N SER A 146 18.21 -15.98 4.96
CA SER A 146 17.48 -16.52 6.11
C SER A 146 16.23 -15.68 6.40
N THR A 147 15.19 -16.28 6.95
CA THR A 147 14.02 -15.54 7.49
C THR A 147 13.95 -15.65 9.00
N ASP A 148 15.00 -16.19 9.63
CA ASP A 148 15.12 -16.29 11.07
C ASP A 148 15.63 -14.98 11.66
N TYR A 149 14.70 -14.15 12.12
CA TYR A 149 15.01 -12.92 12.86
C TYR A 149 15.16 -13.17 14.36
N SER A 150 15.16 -14.42 14.84
CA SER A 150 15.40 -14.73 16.26
C SER A 150 16.76 -14.21 16.73
N ILE A 151 17.76 -14.21 15.84
CA ILE A 151 19.10 -13.66 16.06
C ILE A 151 19.20 -12.14 15.83
N TYR A 152 18.11 -11.45 15.46
CA TYR A 152 18.06 -9.99 15.35
C TYR A 152 18.00 -9.33 16.73
N PRO A 153 18.99 -8.52 17.08
CA PRO A 153 20.12 -8.95 17.89
C PRO A 153 19.72 -9.77 19.12
N GLN A 154 18.61 -9.46 19.81
CA GLN A 154 18.29 -10.06 21.10
C GLN A 154 17.53 -11.39 21.01
N ASN A 155 18.13 -12.45 21.55
CA ASN A 155 17.44 -13.72 21.78
C ASN A 155 16.87 -13.77 23.21
N LEU A 156 15.92 -12.86 23.48
CA LEU A 156 15.24 -12.76 24.77
C LEU A 156 13.86 -13.41 24.73
N ASN A 157 13.47 -14.03 25.84
CA ASN A 157 12.09 -14.42 26.06
C ASN A 157 11.27 -13.16 26.40
N PHE A 158 10.77 -12.48 25.36
CA PHE A 158 10.03 -11.24 25.51
C PHE A 158 8.75 -11.38 26.33
N SER A 159 8.10 -12.55 26.32
CA SER A 159 6.92 -12.81 27.15
C SER A 159 7.26 -12.75 28.64
N LYS A 160 8.36 -13.38 29.05
CA LYS A 160 8.86 -13.29 30.44
C LYS A 160 9.34 -11.89 30.77
N LEU A 161 10.14 -11.27 29.89
CA LEU A 161 10.68 -9.92 30.09
C LEU A 161 9.59 -8.88 30.32
N ILE A 162 8.54 -8.89 29.49
CA ILE A 162 7.39 -8.00 29.63
C ILE A 162 6.68 -8.26 30.94
N TYR A 163 6.44 -9.53 31.27
CA TYR A 163 5.80 -9.89 32.53
C TYR A 163 6.60 -9.36 33.73
N ASP A 164 7.92 -9.59 33.75
CA ASP A 164 8.79 -9.15 34.84
C ASP A 164 8.71 -7.63 35.03
N ILE A 165 8.84 -6.85 33.94
CA ILE A 165 8.79 -5.38 33.98
C ILE A 165 7.41 -4.86 34.40
N GLN A 166 6.33 -5.50 33.94
CA GLN A 166 4.96 -5.12 34.34
C GLN A 166 4.67 -5.37 35.82
N HIS A 167 5.36 -6.35 36.44
CA HIS A 167 5.17 -6.73 37.83
C HIS A 167 6.31 -6.27 38.76
N GLY A 168 7.26 -5.49 38.24
CA GLY A 168 8.38 -4.94 39.02
C GLY A 168 9.37 -6.00 39.50
N ILE A 169 9.44 -7.12 38.79
CA ILE A 169 10.41 -8.18 39.02
C ILE A 169 11.74 -7.76 38.41
N PRO A 170 12.87 -7.81 39.15
CA PRO A 170 14.17 -7.40 38.63
C PRO A 170 14.59 -8.17 37.38
N VAL A 171 14.90 -7.43 36.31
CA VAL A 171 15.28 -8.00 35.01
C VAL A 171 16.77 -8.36 34.99
N GLN A 172 17.10 -9.50 34.37
CA GLN A 172 18.46 -10.06 34.33
C GLN A 172 19.33 -9.51 33.19
N THR A 173 18.72 -8.84 32.21
CA THR A 173 19.39 -8.24 31.05
C THR A 173 19.14 -6.75 31.05
N LYS A 174 20.20 -5.96 30.81
CA LYS A 174 20.07 -4.51 30.69
C LYS A 174 19.44 -4.12 29.34
N PRO A 175 18.64 -3.04 29.27
CA PRO A 175 18.13 -2.53 28.01
C PRO A 175 19.28 -1.99 27.14
N ILE A 176 19.14 -2.13 25.82
CA ILE A 176 20.14 -1.67 24.85
C ILE A 176 19.80 -0.32 24.23
N ASN A 177 18.53 0.10 24.27
CA ASN A 177 18.06 1.35 23.70
C ASN A 177 16.98 2.01 24.60
N ASN A 178 17.43 2.44 25.78
CA ASN A 178 16.60 3.19 26.72
C ASN A 178 17.20 4.57 27.05
N PRO A 179 17.40 5.44 26.05
CA PRO A 179 17.87 6.80 26.32
C PRO A 179 16.81 7.62 27.07
N ASP A 180 17.26 8.70 27.71
CA ASP A 180 16.35 9.74 28.19
C ASP A 180 15.54 10.30 27.02
N MET A 181 14.22 10.40 27.19
CA MET A 181 13.29 10.89 26.17
C MET A 181 12.36 11.94 26.79
N PHE A 182 12.83 13.18 26.86
CA PHE A 182 12.06 14.25 27.49
C PHE A 182 10.92 14.71 26.58
N ALA A 183 9.70 14.70 27.10
CA ALA A 183 8.57 15.39 26.51
C ALA A 183 8.64 16.87 26.92
N LEU A 184 9.13 17.70 26.00
CA LEU A 184 9.31 19.13 26.21
C LEU A 184 7.96 19.87 26.24
N GLN A 185 7.03 19.41 25.42
CA GLN A 185 5.65 19.85 25.40
C GLN A 185 4.75 18.63 25.42
N ILE A 186 3.82 18.57 26.37
CA ILE A 186 2.68 17.66 26.32
C ILE A 186 1.38 18.40 25.94
N PRO A 187 0.45 17.75 25.22
CA PRO A 187 -0.85 18.33 24.91
C PRO A 187 -1.67 18.50 26.19
N LYS A 188 -2.02 19.74 26.55
CA LYS A 188 -2.69 20.05 27.81
C LYS A 188 -4.00 19.28 27.94
N GLY A 189 -4.78 19.09 26.86
CA GLY A 189 -6.10 18.44 26.90
C GLY A 189 -6.14 16.91 26.81
N ILE A 190 -5.00 16.24 26.61
CA ILE A 190 -4.94 14.83 26.17
C ILE A 190 -4.04 14.05 27.13
N CYS A 191 -4.56 12.95 27.68
CA CYS A 191 -3.81 12.11 28.64
C CYS A 191 -3.29 12.88 29.86
N LYS A 192 -4.18 13.65 30.51
CA LYS A 192 -3.84 14.47 31.69
C LYS A 192 -3.52 13.60 32.92
N PRO A 193 -2.48 13.96 33.69
CA PRO A 193 -2.13 13.26 34.93
C PRO A 193 -3.14 13.47 36.08
N HIS A 194 -3.84 14.62 36.14
CA HIS A 194 -4.64 15.02 37.31
C HIS A 194 -6.16 15.07 37.13
N ASN A 195 -6.68 14.83 35.92
CA ASN A 195 -8.11 14.99 35.68
C ASN A 195 -8.58 14.11 34.52
N ASN A 196 -8.86 12.84 34.81
CA ASN A 196 -9.37 11.85 33.85
C ASN A 196 -10.89 11.64 33.99
N ASN A 197 -11.65 12.70 34.25
CA ASN A 197 -13.11 12.61 34.25
C ASN A 197 -13.69 12.23 32.87
N PHE A 198 -12.87 12.28 31.82
CA PHE A 198 -13.25 11.93 30.45
C PHE A 198 -12.19 11.01 29.82
N ILE A 199 -12.58 9.75 29.61
CA ILE A 199 -11.74 8.74 28.93
C ILE A 199 -12.15 8.72 27.46
N PRO A 200 -11.23 9.00 26.51
CA PRO A 200 -11.56 8.92 25.10
C PRO A 200 -11.72 7.48 24.62
N SER A 201 -12.62 7.29 23.66
CA SER A 201 -12.81 6.02 22.96
C SER A 201 -11.64 5.75 22.00
N LEU A 202 -11.08 6.81 21.39
CA LEU A 202 -9.97 6.71 20.45
C LEU A 202 -9.00 7.87 20.64
N ILE A 203 -7.70 7.58 20.61
CA ILE A 203 -6.66 8.60 20.47
C ILE A 203 -5.95 8.40 19.12
N ILE A 204 -5.86 9.48 18.34
CA ILE A 204 -5.24 9.52 17.02
C ILE A 204 -3.89 10.23 17.12
N ILE A 205 -2.85 9.50 16.76
CA ILE A 205 -1.46 9.92 16.77
C ILE A 205 -1.03 10.25 15.34
N ILE A 206 -0.77 11.52 15.08
CA ILE A 206 -0.38 12.01 13.76
C ILE A 206 1.12 12.30 13.76
N LYS A 207 1.92 11.45 13.12
CA LYS A 207 3.34 11.69 12.91
C LYS A 207 3.49 12.88 11.96
N SER A 208 4.04 13.99 12.46
CA SER A 208 4.23 15.21 11.66
C SER A 208 5.69 15.63 11.66
N GLY A 209 6.17 16.14 10.53
CA GLY A 209 7.49 16.75 10.45
C GLY A 209 7.51 18.07 11.21
N VAL A 210 8.61 18.39 11.90
CA VAL A 210 8.72 19.61 12.71
C VAL A 210 8.28 20.87 11.95
N TYR A 211 8.75 21.03 10.71
CA TYR A 211 8.44 22.16 9.82
C TYR A 211 7.05 22.11 9.14
N ASN A 212 6.24 21.08 9.33
CA ASN A 212 4.96 20.89 8.61
C ASN A 212 3.76 21.61 9.25
N SER A 213 3.93 22.83 9.77
CA SER A 213 2.86 23.59 10.44
C SER A 213 1.60 23.76 9.57
N GLU A 214 1.77 23.99 8.27
CA GLU A 214 0.65 24.09 7.32
C GLU A 214 -0.17 22.80 7.21
N LYS A 215 0.48 21.63 7.25
CA LYS A 215 -0.24 20.34 7.23
C LYS A 215 -1.01 20.13 8.53
N ARG A 216 -0.45 20.51 9.68
CA ARG A 216 -1.14 20.44 10.98
C ARG A 216 -2.34 21.38 11.00
N ASN A 217 -2.18 22.63 10.58
CA ASN A 217 -3.27 23.60 10.44
C ASN A 217 -4.36 23.14 9.46
N ARG A 218 -4.00 22.43 8.39
CA ARG A 218 -4.97 21.79 7.50
C ARG A 218 -5.77 20.73 8.25
N ALA A 219 -5.11 19.75 8.85
CA ALA A 219 -5.77 18.67 9.60
C ALA A 219 -6.71 19.21 10.68
N ARG A 220 -6.28 20.24 11.43
CA ARG A 220 -7.13 20.98 12.39
C ARG A 220 -8.41 21.50 11.76
N ARG A 221 -8.32 22.16 10.59
CA ARG A 221 -9.47 22.73 9.85
C ARG A 221 -10.34 21.70 9.12
N THR A 222 -9.89 20.45 9.03
CA THR A 222 -10.57 19.39 8.28
C THR A 222 -11.14 18.31 9.20
N PHE A 223 -10.53 17.12 9.23
CA PHE A 223 -11.08 15.94 9.90
C PHE A 223 -11.01 16.01 11.42
N MET A 224 -10.21 16.92 11.99
CA MET A 224 -10.13 17.11 13.44
C MET A 224 -11.29 17.94 14.02
N GLN A 225 -12.17 18.48 13.17
CA GLN A 225 -13.26 19.34 13.62
C GLN A 225 -14.27 18.57 14.47
N LYS A 226 -14.51 19.07 15.69
CA LYS A 226 -15.33 18.39 16.72
C LYS A 226 -16.73 18.00 16.23
N HIS A 227 -17.39 18.82 15.43
CA HIS A 227 -18.75 18.54 14.93
C HIS A 227 -18.83 17.28 14.07
N LEU A 228 -17.74 16.89 13.39
CA LEU A 228 -17.71 15.71 12.53
C LEU A 228 -17.73 14.39 13.31
N TRP A 229 -17.42 14.43 14.60
CA TRP A 229 -17.31 13.25 15.45
C TRP A 229 -18.57 13.00 16.30
N SER A 230 -19.61 13.83 16.15
CA SER A 230 -20.87 13.68 16.89
C SER A 230 -20.60 13.55 18.40
N ASN A 231 -21.14 12.50 19.06
CA ASN A 231 -20.89 12.19 20.47
C ASN A 231 -19.72 11.21 20.67
N PHE A 232 -19.01 10.81 19.60
CA PHE A 232 -17.88 9.90 19.71
C PHE A 232 -16.68 10.62 20.31
N SER A 233 -16.12 10.03 21.37
CA SER A 233 -15.02 10.63 22.10
C SER A 233 -13.68 10.33 21.43
N VAL A 234 -13.12 11.33 20.75
CA VAL A 234 -11.83 11.25 20.06
C VAL A 234 -10.89 12.37 20.50
N GLN A 235 -9.60 12.06 20.59
CA GLN A 235 -8.54 13.05 20.80
C GLN A 235 -7.47 12.91 19.71
N PHE A 236 -6.85 14.03 19.32
CA PHE A 236 -5.85 14.09 18.26
C PHE A 236 -4.56 14.69 18.80
N VAL A 237 -3.43 14.05 18.53
CA VAL A 237 -2.12 14.54 18.93
C VAL A 237 -1.15 14.50 17.75
N PHE A 238 -0.47 15.60 17.46
CA PHE A 238 0.65 15.62 16.54
C PHE A 238 1.94 15.33 17.30
N VAL A 239 2.74 14.40 16.79
CA VAL A 239 4.02 14.02 17.41
C VAL A 239 5.18 14.57 16.60
N LEU A 240 6.04 15.31 17.30
CA LEU A 240 7.14 16.09 16.74
C LEU A 240 8.39 15.89 17.60
N GLY A 241 9.56 16.00 16.98
CA GLY A 241 10.79 16.33 17.70
C GLY A 241 11.09 17.82 17.59
N ILE A 242 12.37 18.17 17.75
CA ILE A 242 12.89 19.53 17.58
C ILE A 242 13.91 19.59 16.43
N PRO A 243 14.09 20.74 15.76
CA PRO A 243 15.17 20.92 14.82
C PRO A 243 16.49 21.16 15.55
N MET A 244 17.62 20.86 14.89
CA MET A 244 18.95 21.28 15.37
C MET A 244 19.37 22.62 14.74
N GLU A 245 20.16 23.43 15.44
CA GLU A 245 20.65 24.72 14.91
C GLU A 245 21.55 24.50 13.67
N ASN A 246 22.42 23.49 13.71
CA ASN A 246 23.34 23.13 12.62
C ASN A 246 22.89 21.85 11.91
N GLU A 247 21.68 21.87 11.35
CA GLU A 247 21.18 20.74 10.55
C GLU A 247 21.99 20.54 9.27
N SER A 248 22.22 19.26 8.95
CA SER A 248 22.85 18.80 7.72
C SER A 248 21.90 17.83 7.02
N ASN A 249 21.92 17.82 5.69
CA ASN A 249 21.34 16.72 4.91
C ASN A 249 22.33 15.57 4.70
N ILE A 250 23.58 15.72 5.13
CA ILE A 250 24.62 14.70 5.01
C ILE A 250 24.69 13.91 6.31
N PHE A 251 24.55 12.60 6.22
CA PHE A 251 24.60 11.66 7.34
C PHE A 251 25.59 10.54 7.02
N THR A 252 26.26 9.99 8.03
CA THR A 252 27.18 8.86 7.83
C THR A 252 26.72 7.65 8.64
N PHE A 253 26.51 6.51 7.98
CA PHE A 253 26.17 5.23 8.60
C PHE A 253 27.11 4.14 8.08
N ASP A 254 27.78 3.44 8.99
CA ASP A 254 28.80 2.41 8.69
C ASP A 254 29.85 2.82 7.66
N GLY A 255 30.27 4.09 7.69
CA GLY A 255 31.25 4.65 6.76
C GLY A 255 30.68 5.12 5.42
N ASN A 256 29.41 4.83 5.12
CA ASN A 256 28.71 5.32 3.93
C ASN A 256 28.09 6.69 4.21
N THR A 257 28.16 7.59 3.24
CA THR A 257 27.65 8.96 3.35
C THR A 257 26.37 9.12 2.55
N TYR A 258 25.28 9.49 3.23
CA TYR A 258 23.94 9.64 2.69
C TYR A 258 23.56 11.10 2.58
N VAL A 259 22.98 11.51 1.45
CA VAL A 259 22.52 12.88 1.21
C VAL A 259 20.99 12.92 1.12
N LEU A 260 20.34 13.48 2.14
CA LEU A 260 18.89 13.63 2.24
C LEU A 260 18.37 14.88 1.51
N ASP A 261 18.24 14.85 0.18
CA ASP A 261 17.58 15.95 -0.56
C ASP A 261 16.05 15.80 -0.59
N THR A 262 15.42 16.04 0.56
CA THR A 262 13.97 15.89 0.76
C THR A 262 13.27 17.22 1.03
N ASN A 263 11.93 17.21 1.04
CA ASN A 263 11.14 18.38 1.48
C ASN A 263 11.50 18.85 2.90
N TRP A 264 11.87 17.95 3.80
CA TRP A 264 12.35 18.31 5.14
C TRP A 264 13.59 19.20 5.05
N TRP A 265 14.56 18.84 4.20
CA TRP A 265 15.78 19.62 4.02
C TRP A 265 15.51 20.98 3.36
N SER A 266 14.64 20.99 2.34
CA SER A 266 14.19 22.22 1.68
C SER A 266 13.58 23.21 2.68
N LEU A 267 12.69 22.73 3.56
CA LEU A 267 12.06 23.55 4.61
C LEU A 267 13.06 23.99 5.68
N SER A 268 13.96 23.10 6.11
CA SER A 268 15.04 23.46 7.04
C SER A 268 15.84 24.64 6.48
N LYS A 269 16.28 24.60 5.21
CA LYS A 269 17.05 25.68 4.57
C LYS A 269 16.35 27.03 4.59
N GLN A 270 15.01 27.08 4.48
CA GLN A 270 14.24 28.34 4.50
C GLN A 270 14.41 29.13 5.81
N TYR A 271 14.62 28.44 6.93
CA TYR A 271 14.83 29.07 8.23
C TYR A 271 16.32 29.38 8.53
N GLY A 272 17.23 29.12 7.57
CA GLY A 272 18.65 29.43 7.68
C GLY A 272 19.36 28.69 8.81
N SER A 273 20.50 29.22 9.26
CA SER A 273 21.34 28.66 10.33
C SER A 273 20.82 28.93 11.74
N SER A 274 19.76 29.73 11.89
CA SER A 274 19.21 30.11 13.20
C SER A 274 17.76 29.67 13.29
N LYS A 275 17.51 28.47 13.82
CA LYS A 275 16.16 27.88 13.90
C LYS A 275 15.28 28.51 14.98
N TRP A 276 15.85 29.38 15.82
CA TRP A 276 15.15 30.12 16.86
C TRP A 276 13.80 30.75 16.43
N GLN A 277 13.75 31.44 15.29
CA GLN A 277 12.51 32.10 14.85
C GLN A 277 11.38 31.08 14.62
N PHE A 278 11.72 29.93 14.05
CA PHE A 278 10.81 28.82 13.89
C PHE A 278 10.40 28.22 15.25
N MET A 279 11.34 28.04 16.19
CA MET A 279 11.03 27.53 17.53
C MET A 279 10.04 28.40 18.29
N LYS A 280 10.14 29.73 18.14
CA LYS A 280 9.14 30.67 18.68
C LYS A 280 7.75 30.44 18.07
N GLN A 281 7.67 30.19 16.76
CA GLN A 281 6.40 29.89 16.08
C GLN A 281 5.80 28.56 16.55
N LEU A 282 6.65 27.53 16.69
CA LEU A 282 6.23 26.21 17.18
C LEU A 282 5.68 26.29 18.62
N ALA A 283 6.30 27.09 19.49
CA ALA A 283 5.82 27.31 20.84
C ALA A 283 4.44 27.98 20.87
N VAL A 284 4.24 29.02 20.04
CA VAL A 284 2.93 29.67 19.89
C VAL A 284 1.89 28.68 19.36
N GLU A 285 2.24 27.83 18.40
CA GLU A 285 1.34 26.79 17.89
C GLU A 285 0.95 25.79 18.99
N ALA A 286 1.91 25.34 19.80
CA ALA A 286 1.69 24.42 20.90
C ALA A 286 0.73 24.99 21.96
N ASP A 287 0.91 26.26 22.32
CA ASP A 287 0.07 26.95 23.30
C ASP A 287 -1.33 27.25 22.75
N LEU A 288 -1.45 27.55 21.45
CA LEU A 288 -2.72 27.93 20.83
C LEU A 288 -3.66 26.73 20.65
N TYR A 289 -3.14 25.58 20.24
CA TYR A 289 -3.96 24.43 19.85
C TYR A 289 -3.97 23.28 20.86
N GLU A 290 -3.01 23.24 21.78
CA GLU A 290 -2.90 22.23 22.84
C GLU A 290 -2.91 20.76 22.35
N ASP A 291 -2.51 20.52 21.10
CA ASP A 291 -2.53 19.22 20.42
C ASP A 291 -1.14 18.74 19.96
N LEU A 292 -0.07 19.39 20.44
CA LEU A 292 1.32 19.04 20.11
C LEU A 292 1.98 18.26 21.25
N LEU A 293 2.55 17.11 20.91
CA LEU A 293 3.51 16.37 21.72
C LEU A 293 4.91 16.56 21.11
N ILE A 294 5.78 17.29 21.81
CA ILE A 294 7.13 17.63 21.32
C ILE A 294 8.18 16.93 22.18
N GLY A 295 8.95 16.05 21.56
CA GLY A 295 10.07 15.34 22.20
C GLY A 295 11.40 16.06 22.01
N SER A 296 12.36 15.76 22.89
CA SER A 296 13.71 16.34 22.89
C SER A 296 14.67 15.74 21.84
N PHE A 297 14.17 14.95 20.88
CA PHE A 297 14.99 14.31 19.86
C PHE A 297 15.01 15.14 18.56
N HIS A 298 16.08 14.96 17.77
CA HIS A 298 16.20 15.60 16.46
C HIS A 298 15.21 15.00 15.46
N ASP A 299 14.32 15.83 14.91
CA ASP A 299 13.24 15.38 14.03
C ASP A 299 13.68 15.30 12.56
N THR A 300 14.08 14.10 12.13
CA THR A 300 14.49 13.78 10.75
C THR A 300 13.92 12.44 10.29
N TYR A 301 14.01 12.16 8.98
CA TYR A 301 13.65 10.84 8.42
C TYR A 301 14.40 9.67 9.10
N TYR A 302 15.67 9.85 9.42
CA TYR A 302 16.47 8.80 10.07
C TYR A 302 16.21 8.62 11.57
N ASN A 303 15.42 9.51 12.18
CA ASN A 303 14.97 9.39 13.57
C ASN A 303 13.47 9.08 13.69
N LEU A 304 12.80 8.61 12.62
CA LEU A 304 11.40 8.22 12.67
C LEU A 304 11.13 7.11 13.70
N THR A 305 12.05 6.16 13.86
CA THR A 305 11.93 5.10 14.89
C THR A 305 11.92 5.68 16.30
N LYS A 306 12.73 6.71 16.58
CA LYS A 306 12.68 7.41 17.87
C LYS A 306 11.33 8.08 18.09
N LYS A 307 10.74 8.68 17.04
CA LYS A 307 9.40 9.28 17.10
C LYS A 307 8.31 8.23 17.39
N LEU A 308 8.40 7.05 16.78
CA LEU A 308 7.52 5.91 17.07
C LEU A 308 7.65 5.45 18.53
N ILE A 309 8.89 5.20 19.00
CA ILE A 309 9.15 4.78 20.39
C ILE A 309 8.65 5.83 21.38
N PHE A 310 8.92 7.11 21.13
CA PHE A 310 8.45 8.22 21.96
C PHE A 310 6.92 8.23 22.08
N SER A 311 6.22 7.99 20.96
CA SER A 311 4.76 7.89 20.93
C SER A 311 4.25 6.69 21.74
N LEU A 312 4.84 5.51 21.56
CA LEU A 312 4.48 4.29 22.31
C LEU A 312 4.69 4.46 23.82
N ARG A 313 5.81 5.08 24.23
CA ARG A 313 6.12 5.31 25.63
C ARG A 313 5.24 6.40 26.25
N TRP A 314 4.92 7.46 25.51
CA TRP A 314 3.97 8.49 25.96
C TRP A 314 2.58 7.89 26.19
N ILE A 315 2.05 7.16 25.20
CA ILE A 315 0.77 6.46 25.32
C ILE A 315 0.79 5.53 26.53
N SER A 316 1.82 4.68 26.61
CA SER A 316 1.90 3.67 27.66
C SER A 316 2.02 4.31 29.05
N GLY A 317 2.76 5.41 29.19
CA GLY A 317 3.10 6.01 30.48
C GLY A 317 2.11 7.04 31.00
N LEU A 318 1.48 7.82 30.11
CA LEU A 318 0.64 8.96 30.50
C LEU A 318 -0.84 8.79 30.19
N CYS A 319 -1.21 7.98 29.19
CA CYS A 319 -2.62 7.86 28.80
C CYS A 319 -3.43 6.97 29.75
N PRO A 320 -4.73 7.26 29.95
CA PRO A 320 -5.59 6.45 30.80
C PRO A 320 -5.61 5.01 30.32
N LYS A 321 -5.41 4.04 31.22
CA LYS A 321 -5.41 2.61 30.90
C LYS A 321 -6.73 2.15 30.30
N GLN A 322 -7.82 2.90 30.49
CA GLN A 322 -9.14 2.59 29.97
C GLN A 322 -9.29 2.90 28.47
N VAL A 323 -8.41 3.70 27.87
CA VAL A 323 -8.47 3.95 26.42
C VAL A 323 -8.21 2.62 25.68
N PRO A 324 -9.11 2.18 24.79
CA PRO A 324 -8.99 0.85 24.21
C PRO A 324 -8.16 0.79 22.93
N LEU A 325 -8.18 1.85 22.11
CA LEU A 325 -7.60 1.84 20.77
C LEU A 325 -6.81 3.11 20.48
N TYR A 326 -5.69 2.93 19.77
CA TYR A 326 -4.85 4.01 19.25
C TYR A 326 -4.71 3.86 17.73
N LEU A 327 -4.85 4.97 17.00
CA LEU A 327 -4.65 5.02 15.55
C LEU A 327 -3.44 5.89 15.24
N PHE A 328 -2.48 5.35 14.52
CA PHE A 328 -1.29 6.07 14.03
C PHE A 328 -1.48 6.43 12.56
N MET A 329 -1.04 7.62 12.16
CA MET A 329 -1.08 8.05 10.76
C MET A 329 -0.01 9.11 10.45
N ASP A 330 0.23 9.33 9.16
CA ASP A 330 1.09 10.42 8.67
C ASP A 330 0.30 11.73 8.41
N ASP A 331 0.98 12.87 8.54
CA ASP A 331 0.38 14.21 8.39
C ASP A 331 -0.03 14.61 6.95
N ASP A 332 0.23 13.74 5.96
CA ASP A 332 -0.22 13.88 4.58
C ASP A 332 -1.46 13.04 4.25
N TYR A 333 -2.06 12.41 5.27
CA TYR A 333 -3.38 11.80 5.22
C TYR A 333 -4.39 12.61 6.04
N ASP A 334 -5.66 12.47 5.66
CA ASP A 334 -6.81 12.90 6.43
C ASP A 334 -7.61 11.65 6.83
N LEU A 335 -8.48 11.77 7.84
CA LEU A 335 -9.35 10.69 8.30
C LEU A 335 -10.82 10.95 7.98
N ILE A 336 -11.62 9.89 7.96
CA ILE A 336 -13.07 9.93 7.78
C ILE A 336 -13.76 9.60 9.11
N PRO A 337 -14.21 10.62 9.87
CA PRO A 337 -14.78 10.47 11.20
C PRO A 337 -15.90 9.43 11.27
N ARG A 338 -16.91 9.55 10.40
CA ARG A 338 -18.08 8.66 10.38
C ARG A 338 -17.71 7.18 10.22
N ASN A 339 -16.72 6.88 9.40
CA ASN A 339 -16.31 5.50 9.13
C ASN A 339 -15.50 4.92 10.29
N ILE A 340 -14.68 5.74 10.94
CA ILE A 340 -13.97 5.36 12.16
C ILE A 340 -14.96 5.03 13.28
N ILE A 341 -15.97 5.88 13.47
CA ILE A 341 -17.03 5.64 14.47
C ILE A 341 -17.76 4.33 14.16
N LYS A 342 -18.13 4.11 12.89
CA LYS A 342 -18.78 2.87 12.45
C LYS A 342 -17.90 1.65 12.68
N PHE A 343 -16.61 1.74 12.35
CA PHE A 343 -15.66 0.67 12.59
C PHE A 343 -15.56 0.36 14.08
N TYR A 344 -15.31 1.37 14.91
CA TYR A 344 -15.16 1.22 16.35
C TYR A 344 -16.38 0.52 16.98
N ASN A 345 -17.59 0.95 16.63
CA ASN A 345 -18.83 0.40 17.18
C ASN A 345 -19.11 -1.05 16.78
N ASN A 346 -18.42 -1.59 15.76
CA ASN A 346 -18.59 -2.98 15.33
C ASN A 346 -17.75 -3.98 16.15
N TYR A 347 -16.91 -3.51 17.07
CA TYR A 347 -16.04 -4.36 17.88
C TYR A 347 -16.29 -4.16 19.37
N SER A 348 -16.15 -5.24 20.15
CA SER A 348 -16.11 -5.16 21.61
C SER A 348 -14.83 -4.47 22.06
N GLU A 349 -14.84 -3.92 23.29
CA GLU A 349 -13.64 -3.32 23.88
C GLU A 349 -12.46 -4.30 23.90
N ASP A 350 -12.68 -5.56 24.28
CA ASP A 350 -11.63 -6.59 24.28
C ASP A 350 -11.01 -6.83 22.90
N ASN A 351 -11.83 -6.82 21.83
CA ASN A 351 -11.33 -6.94 20.47
C ASN A 351 -10.48 -5.72 20.09
N LEU A 352 -10.90 -4.51 20.48
CA LEU A 352 -10.19 -3.27 20.21
C LEU A 352 -8.85 -3.20 20.96
N ARG A 353 -8.84 -3.59 22.24
CA ARG A 353 -7.64 -3.58 23.11
C ARG A 353 -6.54 -4.53 22.65
N ASN A 354 -6.89 -5.57 21.91
CA ASN A 354 -5.95 -6.56 21.37
C ASN A 354 -5.72 -6.41 19.86
N MET A 355 -6.18 -5.31 19.25
CA MET A 355 -6.11 -5.12 17.81
C MET A 355 -4.69 -4.81 17.30
N SER A 356 -4.29 -5.52 16.26
CA SER A 356 -3.16 -5.19 15.38
C SER A 356 -3.72 -5.05 13.97
N GLY A 357 -4.06 -3.83 13.54
CA GLY A 357 -4.81 -3.62 12.30
C GLY A 357 -4.16 -2.60 11.37
N GLY A 358 -3.95 -2.92 10.10
CA GLY A 358 -3.36 -1.96 9.17
C GLY A 358 -3.29 -2.46 7.72
N PHE A 359 -2.65 -1.69 6.85
CA PHE A 359 -2.40 -2.08 5.47
C PHE A 359 -1.03 -2.75 5.35
N LEU A 360 -1.00 -4.02 4.93
CA LEU A 360 0.24 -4.80 4.84
C LEU A 360 1.10 -4.35 3.67
N GLY A 361 2.40 -4.20 3.91
CA GLY A 361 3.37 -3.94 2.85
C GLY A 361 3.53 -5.12 1.89
N SER A 362 3.49 -4.85 0.59
CA SER A 362 3.70 -5.84 -0.47
C SER A 362 5.18 -6.06 -0.76
N SER A 363 6.03 -5.04 -0.53
CA SER A 363 7.49 -5.17 -0.60
C SER A 363 8.07 -5.21 0.81
N ARG A 364 8.92 -6.21 1.05
CA ARG A 364 9.67 -6.37 2.29
C ARG A 364 11.17 -6.28 2.07
N THR A 365 11.62 -6.02 0.85
CA THR A 365 13.03 -6.00 0.49
C THR A 365 13.75 -4.86 1.20
N VAL A 366 14.92 -5.17 1.73
CA VAL A 366 15.81 -4.20 2.35
C VAL A 366 16.60 -3.53 1.23
N PHE A 367 16.34 -2.25 0.99
CA PHE A 367 17.10 -1.47 0.02
C PHE A 367 18.55 -1.33 0.50
N ARG A 368 19.52 -1.72 -0.33
CA ARG A 368 20.95 -1.57 -0.04
C ARG A 368 21.48 -0.25 -0.62
N PRO A 369 22.46 0.40 0.05
CA PRO A 369 23.15 1.54 -0.54
C PRO A 369 23.96 1.10 -1.76
N ILE A 370 23.98 1.95 -2.80
CA ILE A 370 24.73 1.71 -4.04
C ILE A 370 25.88 2.73 -4.07
N PRO A 371 27.14 2.32 -4.31
CA PRO A 371 28.26 3.25 -4.42
C PRO A 371 27.97 4.36 -5.45
N ASP A 372 28.29 5.61 -5.12
CA ASP A 372 28.15 6.79 -5.98
C ASP A 372 26.72 7.24 -6.39
N GLU A 373 25.66 6.61 -5.87
CA GLU A 373 24.29 7.13 -5.96
C GLU A 373 23.93 8.02 -4.76
N THR A 374 23.04 9.00 -4.96
CA THR A 374 22.42 9.72 -3.84
C THR A 374 21.46 8.77 -3.14
N ASP A 375 21.99 8.00 -2.19
CA ASP A 375 21.32 6.87 -1.53
C ASP A 375 19.89 7.20 -1.06
N SER A 376 18.96 6.29 -1.37
CA SER A 376 17.56 6.32 -0.92
C SER A 376 17.46 6.52 0.60
N VAL A 377 16.52 7.35 1.06
CA VAL A 377 16.24 7.56 2.49
C VAL A 377 15.79 6.27 3.21
N TRP A 378 15.47 5.23 2.43
CA TRP A 378 15.06 3.92 2.90
C TRP A 378 16.18 2.87 2.85
N ALA A 379 17.37 3.23 2.35
CA ALA A 379 18.50 2.32 2.21
C ALA A 379 19.12 1.99 3.59
N MET A 380 19.53 0.73 3.77
CA MET A 380 20.13 0.19 4.99
C MET A 380 21.31 -0.72 4.68
N THR A 381 22.42 -0.52 5.41
CA THR A 381 23.60 -1.37 5.26
C THR A 381 23.35 -2.78 5.81
N VAL A 382 24.21 -3.72 5.42
CA VAL A 382 24.21 -5.08 6.00
C VAL A 382 24.51 -5.05 7.50
N LYS A 383 25.33 -4.12 7.97
CA LYS A 383 25.65 -3.99 9.41
C LYS A 383 24.47 -3.43 10.22
N GLU A 384 23.67 -2.54 9.63
CA GLU A 384 22.44 -2.07 10.25
C GLU A 384 21.35 -3.14 10.27
N PHE A 385 21.18 -3.88 9.17
CA PHE A 385 20.21 -4.98 9.05
C PHE A 385 20.67 -6.03 8.03
N PRO A 386 21.22 -7.19 8.46
CA PRO A 386 21.94 -8.11 7.57
C PRO A 386 21.05 -9.00 6.69
N TRP A 387 19.73 -9.02 6.90
CA TRP A 387 18.80 -9.81 6.08
C TRP A 387 18.36 -9.08 4.83
N LEU A 388 17.97 -9.83 3.80
CA LEU A 388 17.47 -9.29 2.52
C LEU A 388 16.03 -8.79 2.61
N PHE A 389 15.26 -9.27 3.59
CA PHE A 389 13.86 -8.89 3.77
C PHE A 389 13.60 -8.48 5.23
N TYR A 390 12.81 -7.43 5.46
CA TYR A 390 12.20 -7.13 6.75
C TYR A 390 11.13 -8.18 7.10
N PRO A 391 10.75 -8.34 8.39
CA PRO A 391 9.52 -9.04 8.81
C PRO A 391 8.26 -8.42 8.17
N GLN A 392 7.10 -9.07 8.31
CA GLN A 392 5.84 -8.47 7.85
C GLN A 392 5.55 -7.21 8.67
N TYR A 393 5.16 -6.12 8.02
CA TYR A 393 4.84 -4.86 8.69
C TYR A 393 3.69 -4.11 8.00
N TYR A 394 3.12 -3.11 8.68
CA TYR A 394 2.14 -2.20 8.10
C TYR A 394 2.82 -1.02 7.42
N HIS A 395 2.34 -0.60 6.26
CA HIS A 395 2.77 0.70 5.72
C HIS A 395 2.40 1.85 6.67
N GLY A 396 3.32 2.80 6.84
CA GLY A 396 3.28 3.82 7.89
C GLY A 396 2.19 4.87 7.79
N PHE A 397 1.48 4.94 6.67
CA PHE A 397 0.51 6.00 6.44
C PHE A 397 -0.69 5.95 7.40
N THR A 398 -1.17 4.75 7.78
CA THR A 398 -2.25 4.57 8.76
C THR A 398 -2.27 3.13 9.30
N TYR A 399 -2.35 2.97 10.63
CA TYR A 399 -2.58 1.69 11.29
C TYR A 399 -3.18 1.87 12.69
N MET A 400 -3.71 0.80 13.28
CA MET A 400 -4.37 0.75 14.58
C MET A 400 -3.69 -0.26 15.50
N ILE A 401 -3.45 0.16 16.75
CA ILE A 401 -2.87 -0.67 17.79
C ILE A 401 -3.73 -0.59 19.04
N GLY A 402 -4.17 -1.74 19.54
CA GLY A 402 -4.89 -1.88 20.78
C GLY A 402 -4.02 -1.63 22.00
N ALA A 403 -4.62 -1.10 23.07
CA ALA A 403 -3.90 -0.68 24.27
C ALA A 403 -3.02 -1.76 24.90
N ASN A 404 -3.47 -3.02 24.89
CA ASN A 404 -2.70 -4.12 25.47
C ASN A 404 -1.39 -4.37 24.69
N LEU A 405 -1.37 -4.08 23.39
CA LEU A 405 -0.17 -4.23 22.57
C LEU A 405 0.79 -3.04 22.73
N VAL A 406 0.27 -1.81 22.88
CA VAL A 406 1.12 -0.61 23.04
C VAL A 406 2.06 -0.73 24.24
N HIS A 407 1.56 -1.20 25.39
CA HIS A 407 2.40 -1.40 26.58
C HIS A 407 3.54 -2.41 26.33
N ARG A 408 3.25 -3.48 25.59
CA ARG A 408 4.23 -4.50 25.23
C ARG A 408 5.27 -3.93 24.26
N PHE A 409 4.86 -3.15 23.28
CA PHE A 409 5.76 -2.46 22.36
C PHE A 409 6.64 -1.44 23.06
N ALA A 410 6.10 -0.64 23.98
CA ALA A 410 6.88 0.31 24.77
C ALA A 410 8.01 -0.39 25.52
N ILE A 411 7.72 -1.51 26.20
CA ILE A 411 8.74 -2.29 26.92
C ILE A 411 9.74 -2.93 25.95
N ALA A 412 9.25 -3.67 24.96
CA ALA A 412 10.10 -4.38 24.00
C ALA A 412 11.04 -3.43 23.23
N SER A 413 10.59 -2.19 22.99
CA SER A 413 11.37 -1.16 22.33
C SER A 413 12.63 -0.75 23.09
N ALA A 414 12.82 -1.10 24.36
CA ALA A 414 14.08 -0.84 25.08
C ALA A 414 15.12 -1.97 24.96
N PHE A 415 14.73 -3.08 24.34
CA PHE A 415 15.52 -4.30 24.24
C PHE A 415 15.71 -4.79 22.80
N ILE A 416 15.22 -4.06 21.80
CA ILE A 416 15.33 -4.43 20.39
C ILE A 416 16.06 -3.31 19.67
N LYS A 417 17.18 -3.65 19.01
CA LYS A 417 18.02 -2.70 18.29
C LYS A 417 17.20 -1.92 17.27
N GLU A 418 17.33 -0.60 17.34
CA GLU A 418 16.63 0.32 16.44
C GLU A 418 17.20 0.22 15.03
N ILE A 419 16.30 0.31 14.06
CA ILE A 419 16.63 0.60 12.66
C ILE A 419 16.05 1.95 12.28
N ARG A 420 16.53 2.56 11.20
CA ARG A 420 16.08 3.91 10.78
C ARG A 420 14.64 3.93 10.24
N ILE A 421 14.11 2.77 9.81
CA ILE A 421 12.78 2.64 9.20
C ILE A 421 11.76 2.23 10.26
N ASP A 422 10.92 3.16 10.69
CA ASP A 422 9.98 2.98 11.82
C ASP A 422 8.92 1.90 11.55
N ASP A 423 8.39 1.87 10.34
CA ASP A 423 7.38 0.88 9.94
C ASP A 423 7.93 -0.55 9.97
N ALA A 424 9.15 -0.74 9.45
CA ALA A 424 9.84 -2.02 9.49
C ALA A 424 10.26 -2.39 10.92
N TYR A 425 10.67 -1.42 11.74
CA TYR A 425 10.95 -1.63 13.16
C TYR A 425 9.71 -2.12 13.91
N LEU A 426 8.54 -1.56 13.61
CA LEU A 426 7.26 -2.05 14.14
C LEU A 426 6.99 -3.50 13.70
N GLY A 427 7.36 -3.88 12.47
CA GLY A 427 7.37 -5.26 11.99
C GLY A 427 8.23 -6.20 12.84
N ILE A 428 9.43 -5.76 13.20
CA ILE A 428 10.34 -6.51 14.09
C ILE A 428 9.70 -6.69 15.48
N LEU A 429 9.07 -5.64 16.02
CA LEU A 429 8.34 -5.71 17.27
C LEU A 429 7.19 -6.73 17.21
N PHE A 430 6.39 -6.74 16.14
CA PHE A 430 5.35 -7.74 15.95
C PHE A 430 5.91 -9.16 15.92
N TYR A 431 6.99 -9.38 15.17
CA TYR A 431 7.65 -10.68 15.05
C TYR A 431 8.20 -11.17 16.40
N LYS A 432 8.97 -10.34 17.11
CA LYS A 432 9.60 -10.70 18.40
C LYS A 432 8.60 -10.96 19.52
N LEU A 433 7.43 -10.32 19.45
CA LEU A 433 6.35 -10.51 20.42
C LEU A 433 5.35 -11.59 20.02
N ASN A 434 5.59 -12.26 18.88
CA ASN A 434 4.71 -13.26 18.29
C ASN A 434 3.26 -12.75 18.13
N ILE A 435 3.10 -11.54 17.59
CA ILE A 435 1.82 -10.91 17.34
C ILE A 435 1.47 -11.07 15.87
N THR A 436 0.29 -11.61 15.59
CA THR A 436 -0.24 -11.74 14.23
C THR A 436 -0.72 -10.37 13.72
N LEU A 437 -0.33 -10.00 12.50
CA LEU A 437 -0.83 -8.79 11.86
C LEU A 437 -2.18 -9.05 11.18
N VAL A 438 -3.19 -8.23 11.47
CA VAL A 438 -4.49 -8.27 10.78
C VAL A 438 -4.54 -7.21 9.67
N PRO A 439 -4.74 -7.58 8.40
CA PRO A 439 -4.97 -6.62 7.33
C PRO A 439 -6.36 -5.99 7.46
N LEU A 440 -6.44 -4.66 7.42
CA LEU A 440 -7.71 -3.92 7.44
C LEU A 440 -7.98 -3.28 6.08
N ASN A 441 -8.97 -3.81 5.37
CA ASN A 441 -9.41 -3.27 4.06
C ASN A 441 -10.08 -1.89 4.13
N ILE A 442 -10.36 -1.41 5.35
CA ILE A 442 -10.83 -0.05 5.63
C ILE A 442 -9.69 0.96 5.73
N ILE A 443 -8.43 0.53 5.59
CA ILE A 443 -7.25 1.38 5.52
C ILE A 443 -6.60 1.17 4.15
N GLY A 444 -6.20 2.24 3.47
CA GLY A 444 -5.50 2.12 2.20
C GLY A 444 -4.82 3.39 1.73
N ASP A 445 -3.80 3.21 0.89
CA ASP A 445 -2.94 4.29 0.39
C ASP A 445 -3.69 5.23 -0.56
N THR A 446 -4.43 4.67 -1.52
CA THR A 446 -5.06 5.41 -2.63
C THR A 446 -6.59 5.43 -2.50
N PHE A 447 -7.10 5.71 -1.30
CA PHE A 447 -8.54 5.84 -1.09
C PHE A 447 -9.10 7.10 -1.76
N HIS A 448 -10.15 6.89 -2.56
CA HIS A 448 -10.94 7.94 -3.18
C HIS A 448 -12.36 7.95 -2.63
N LYS A 449 -13.22 8.84 -3.15
CA LYS A 449 -14.62 9.02 -2.73
C LYS A 449 -15.34 7.70 -2.48
N LYS A 450 -15.13 6.70 -3.31
CA LYS A 450 -15.83 5.42 -3.23
C LYS A 450 -15.37 4.51 -2.09
N ASN A 451 -14.07 4.49 -1.78
CA ASN A 451 -13.54 3.82 -0.59
C ASN A 451 -14.12 4.48 0.68
N ILE A 452 -14.16 5.81 0.69
CA ILE A 452 -14.77 6.57 1.79
C ILE A 452 -16.26 6.24 1.93
N MET A 453 -17.02 6.13 0.83
CA MET A 453 -18.43 5.76 0.92
C MET A 453 -18.66 4.32 1.42
N THR A 454 -17.67 3.44 1.32
CA THR A 454 -17.78 2.02 1.70
C THR A 454 -17.10 1.65 3.02
N GLY A 455 -16.65 2.65 3.79
CA GLY A 455 -16.10 2.44 5.12
C GLY A 455 -14.60 2.70 5.26
N GLY A 456 -13.93 3.15 4.19
CA GLY A 456 -12.53 3.54 4.24
C GLY A 456 -12.29 4.71 5.19
N ILE A 457 -11.28 4.61 6.05
CA ILE A 457 -11.10 5.55 7.16
C ILE A 457 -10.05 6.62 6.93
N ASN A 458 -9.15 6.45 5.96
CA ASN A 458 -8.07 7.39 5.67
C ASN A 458 -8.08 7.78 4.18
N LEU A 459 -7.49 8.92 3.85
CA LEU A 459 -7.24 9.33 2.47
C LEU A 459 -6.07 10.30 2.40
N ARG A 460 -5.31 10.32 1.30
CA ARG A 460 -4.30 11.36 1.10
C ARG A 460 -4.95 12.74 1.07
N TYR A 461 -4.32 13.73 1.71
CA TYR A 461 -4.91 15.06 1.85
C TYR A 461 -5.21 15.72 0.49
N LYS A 462 -4.37 15.49 -0.52
CA LYS A 462 -4.58 16.02 -1.89
C LYS A 462 -5.88 15.50 -2.49
N THR A 463 -6.26 14.28 -2.14
CA THR A 463 -7.54 13.70 -2.53
C THR A 463 -8.67 14.31 -1.71
N SER A 464 -8.49 14.42 -0.40
CA SER A 464 -9.45 15.05 0.53
C SER A 464 -9.88 16.45 0.09
N GLN A 465 -8.94 17.32 -0.29
CA GLN A 465 -9.23 18.70 -0.72
C GLN A 465 -10.24 18.79 -1.87
N ASN A 466 -10.26 17.78 -2.74
CA ASN A 466 -11.11 17.77 -3.93
C ASN A 466 -12.48 17.13 -3.68
N ILE A 467 -12.63 16.32 -2.62
CA ILE A 467 -13.83 15.50 -2.42
C ILE A 467 -14.48 15.68 -1.04
N MET A 468 -13.81 16.30 -0.08
CA MET A 468 -14.35 16.44 1.27
C MET A 468 -14.80 17.88 1.50
N ASN A 469 -16.07 18.04 1.87
CA ASN A 469 -16.56 19.29 2.44
C ASN A 469 -16.60 19.13 3.96
N TRP A 470 -15.71 19.85 4.64
CA TRP A 470 -15.54 19.77 6.10
C TRP A 470 -16.48 20.71 6.88
N THR A 471 -17.27 21.54 6.19
CA THR A 471 -18.10 22.61 6.80
C THR A 471 -19.56 22.24 7.07
N SER A 472 -20.10 21.22 6.43
CA SER A 472 -21.48 20.74 6.62
C SER A 472 -21.48 19.23 6.50
N ASP A 473 -22.28 18.53 7.32
CA ASP A 473 -22.37 17.05 7.33
C ASP A 473 -22.31 16.48 5.90
N LEU A 474 -21.13 15.92 5.61
CA LEU A 474 -20.52 15.60 4.31
C LEU A 474 -21.38 15.77 3.03
N ARG A 475 -21.30 16.95 2.38
CA ARG A 475 -21.63 17.11 0.95
C ARG A 475 -20.37 17.19 0.09
N ILE A 476 -19.98 16.07 -0.51
CA ILE A 476 -18.85 15.98 -1.45
C ILE A 476 -19.15 16.85 -2.70
N HIS A 477 -18.30 17.85 -2.99
CA HIS A 477 -18.51 18.80 -4.10
C HIS A 477 -18.56 18.12 -5.47
N TYR A 478 -19.42 18.62 -6.34
CA TYR A 478 -19.47 18.32 -7.77
C TYR A 478 -19.01 19.55 -8.54
N ASN A 479 -17.92 19.46 -9.30
CA ASN A 479 -17.71 20.34 -10.44
C ASN A 479 -16.97 19.60 -11.56
N ILE A 480 -17.58 19.64 -12.74
CA ILE A 480 -17.14 19.01 -13.98
C ILE A 480 -16.58 20.12 -14.85
N GLN A 481 -15.31 20.04 -15.25
CA GLN A 481 -14.82 20.68 -16.47
C GLN A 481 -13.81 19.77 -17.19
N TYR A 482 -14.03 19.68 -18.49
CA TYR A 482 -13.26 18.97 -19.52
C TYR A 482 -11.83 19.50 -19.64
N ASP A 483 -10.92 18.65 -20.12
CA ASP A 483 -9.83 19.11 -20.98
C ASP A 483 -9.60 18.15 -22.15
N ASN A 484 -9.87 18.70 -23.35
CA ASN A 484 -9.46 18.21 -24.65
C ASN A 484 -8.04 18.73 -24.91
N TYR A 485 -7.05 17.86 -25.13
CA TYR A 485 -5.90 18.23 -25.95
C TYR A 485 -5.32 16.98 -26.65
N TYR A 486 -5.58 16.91 -27.95
CA TYR A 486 -4.85 16.08 -28.90
C TYR A 486 -3.50 16.74 -29.16
N ASP A 487 -2.42 15.97 -29.27
CA ASP A 487 -1.28 16.38 -30.08
C ASP A 487 -0.97 15.28 -31.11
N ARG A 488 -1.09 15.67 -32.39
CA ARG A 488 -0.76 14.86 -33.57
C ARG A 488 0.64 15.27 -34.00
N HIS A 489 1.69 14.49 -33.73
CA HIS A 489 2.90 14.50 -34.56
C HIS A 489 3.66 13.19 -34.38
N HIS A 490 4.31 12.75 -35.47
CA HIS A 490 5.15 11.56 -35.66
C HIS A 490 4.49 10.30 -36.24
N LEU A 491 4.02 10.43 -37.50
CA LEU A 491 4.06 9.37 -38.50
C LEU A 491 5.12 9.78 -39.53
N ASN A 492 6.29 9.17 -39.43
CA ASN A 492 7.26 8.89 -40.50
C ASN A 492 8.53 8.41 -39.81
N ASP A 493 8.78 7.10 -39.92
CA ASP A 493 10.10 6.53 -40.22
C ASP A 493 9.97 5.01 -40.29
N ASP A 494 9.73 4.53 -41.51
CA ASP A 494 10.13 3.18 -41.92
C ASP A 494 11.65 3.12 -41.91
N TYR A 495 12.25 2.37 -40.98
CA TYR A 495 13.64 1.94 -41.09
C TYR A 495 13.75 0.42 -40.94
N LEU A 496 14.25 -0.17 -42.01
CA LEU A 496 14.75 -1.53 -42.17
C LEU A 496 15.64 -1.95 -40.99
N MET A 497 15.31 -3.06 -40.33
CA MET A 497 16.29 -3.88 -39.60
C MET A 497 16.00 -5.35 -39.89
N ARG A 498 16.88 -5.92 -40.73
CA ARG A 498 16.99 -7.35 -41.00
C ARG A 498 17.45 -8.08 -39.73
N ASN A 499 17.11 -9.37 -39.68
CA ASN A 499 17.66 -10.39 -38.80
C ASN A 499 19.10 -10.10 -38.34
N GLU A 500 19.26 -9.72 -37.08
CA GLU A 500 20.42 -10.07 -36.25
C GLU A 500 20.00 -9.95 -34.77
N SER A 501 20.53 -10.88 -33.99
CA SER A 501 20.30 -11.21 -32.57
C SER A 501 19.79 -10.11 -31.63
N TYR A 502 18.68 -10.40 -30.92
CA TYR A 502 18.16 -9.66 -29.76
C TYR A 502 18.99 -9.88 -28.48
N ILE A 503 20.31 -9.69 -28.57
CA ILE A 503 21.20 -9.59 -27.40
C ILE A 503 22.05 -8.34 -27.66
N GLN A 504 21.99 -7.38 -26.73
CA GLN A 504 22.61 -6.04 -26.78
C GLN A 504 21.88 -4.96 -27.59
N HIS A 505 20.88 -4.34 -26.95
CA HIS A 505 20.66 -2.91 -27.12
C HIS A 505 20.65 -2.24 -25.74
N PRO A 506 21.49 -1.23 -25.48
CA PRO A 506 21.50 -0.51 -24.21
C PRO A 506 20.22 0.31 -24.08
N VAL A 507 19.71 0.41 -22.85
CA VAL A 507 18.61 1.31 -22.51
C VAL A 507 19.12 2.73 -22.66
N LEU A 508 18.57 3.49 -23.61
CA LEU A 508 18.90 4.90 -23.83
C LEU A 508 18.12 5.76 -22.83
N THR A 509 18.69 6.00 -21.66
CA THR A 509 18.19 7.06 -20.77
C THR A 509 18.83 8.40 -21.16
N ARG A 510 18.11 9.50 -20.96
CA ARG A 510 18.69 10.84 -21.05
C ARG A 510 19.04 11.33 -19.65
N ASN A 511 20.23 11.88 -19.46
CA ASN A 511 20.62 12.48 -18.19
C ASN A 511 19.85 13.80 -17.94
N ALA A 512 20.05 14.41 -16.77
CA ALA A 512 19.42 15.68 -16.38
C ALA A 512 19.73 16.88 -17.31
N LYS A 513 20.63 16.72 -18.30
CA LYS A 513 20.96 17.70 -19.34
C LYS A 513 20.45 17.32 -20.74
N GLY A 514 19.76 16.19 -20.90
CA GLY A 514 19.16 15.75 -22.15
C GLY A 514 20.07 14.92 -23.07
N GLU A 515 21.26 14.53 -22.63
CA GLU A 515 22.22 13.74 -23.42
C GLU A 515 21.93 12.24 -23.30
N SER A 516 22.12 11.49 -24.40
CA SER A 516 21.90 10.05 -24.43
C SER A 516 22.98 9.30 -23.66
N VAL A 517 22.59 8.55 -22.62
CA VAL A 517 23.46 7.68 -21.83
C VAL A 517 22.97 6.24 -21.94
N ALA A 518 23.86 5.34 -22.34
CA ALA A 518 23.59 3.93 -22.52
C ALA A 518 23.86 3.16 -21.22
N TYR A 519 22.82 2.60 -20.59
CA TYR A 519 22.97 1.62 -19.51
C TYR A 519 22.69 0.21 -20.05
N ILE A 520 23.61 -0.72 -19.78
CA ILE A 520 23.38 -2.16 -19.93
C ILE A 520 22.90 -2.64 -18.56
N LEU A 521 21.59 -2.86 -18.41
CA LEU A 521 21.01 -3.48 -17.22
C LEU A 521 21.45 -4.95 -17.19
N LYS A 522 22.26 -5.35 -16.20
CA LYS A 522 22.73 -6.74 -16.05
C LYS A 522 21.79 -7.61 -15.21
N GLU A 523 20.92 -7.06 -14.38
CA GLU A 523 20.04 -7.89 -13.56
C GLU A 523 18.55 -7.69 -13.86
N HIS A 524 17.92 -8.80 -14.22
CA HIS A 524 16.48 -8.93 -14.44
C HIS A 524 15.90 -9.86 -13.37
N CYS A 525 15.29 -9.28 -12.34
CA CYS A 525 14.22 -9.93 -11.59
C CYS A 525 12.87 -9.57 -12.26
N PRO A 526 12.04 -10.55 -12.68
CA PRO A 526 12.13 -11.97 -12.35
C PRO A 526 13.15 -12.70 -13.22
N ASN A 527 13.89 -13.64 -12.59
CA ASN A 527 14.90 -14.50 -13.21
C ASN A 527 14.57 -14.84 -14.68
N TYR A 528 15.43 -14.42 -15.59
CA TYR A 528 15.28 -14.69 -17.02
C TYR A 528 15.60 -16.18 -17.27
N PHE A 529 14.60 -17.04 -17.24
CA PHE A 529 14.73 -18.45 -17.63
C PHE A 529 14.10 -18.71 -18.99
N ASN A 530 14.54 -19.78 -19.65
CA ASN A 530 14.04 -20.17 -20.96
C ASN A 530 12.62 -20.74 -20.84
N LEU A 531 11.63 -19.87 -21.01
CA LEU A 531 10.21 -20.20 -20.86
C LEU A 531 9.77 -21.31 -21.81
N THR A 532 10.32 -21.38 -23.03
CA THR A 532 10.03 -22.45 -23.99
C THR A 532 10.56 -23.80 -23.50
N ALA A 533 11.75 -23.83 -22.91
CA ALA A 533 12.31 -25.05 -22.32
C ALA A 533 11.52 -25.50 -21.09
N SER A 534 11.14 -24.58 -20.20
CA SER A 534 10.30 -24.91 -19.03
C SER A 534 8.91 -25.37 -19.44
N LEU A 535 8.33 -24.80 -20.49
CA LEU A 535 7.07 -25.27 -21.08
C LEU A 535 7.22 -26.71 -21.61
N GLN A 536 8.29 -27.02 -22.34
CA GLN A 536 8.57 -28.39 -22.80
C GLN A 536 8.76 -29.36 -21.64
N ALA A 537 9.41 -28.94 -20.55
CA ALA A 537 9.57 -29.74 -19.35
C ALA A 537 8.22 -30.02 -18.67
N ILE A 538 7.38 -28.99 -18.47
CA ILE A 538 6.01 -29.14 -17.92
C ILE A 538 5.19 -30.12 -18.78
N LEU A 539 5.21 -29.93 -20.10
CA LEU A 539 4.49 -30.78 -21.06
C LEU A 539 4.98 -32.24 -21.05
N SER A 540 6.25 -32.45 -20.71
CA SER A 540 6.86 -33.77 -20.58
C SER A 540 6.71 -34.38 -19.17
N GLY A 541 6.01 -33.70 -18.26
CA GLY A 541 5.82 -34.14 -16.87
C GLY A 541 7.09 -34.03 -16.00
N LEU A 542 8.09 -33.27 -16.44
CA LEU A 542 9.31 -33.03 -15.69
C LEU A 542 9.11 -31.88 -14.69
N SER A 543 9.75 -32.00 -13.53
CA SER A 543 9.79 -30.92 -12.54
C SER A 543 10.59 -29.74 -13.06
N ILE A 544 10.07 -28.54 -12.87
CA ILE A 544 10.79 -27.29 -13.11
C ILE A 544 11.11 -26.61 -11.77
N TYR A 545 12.19 -25.87 -11.70
CA TYR A 545 12.60 -25.16 -10.48
C TYR A 545 11.89 -23.81 -10.35
N GLU A 546 11.32 -23.30 -11.45
CA GLU A 546 10.68 -22.00 -11.49
C GLU A 546 9.28 -22.03 -10.88
N ILE A 547 9.02 -21.09 -9.98
CA ILE A 547 7.73 -20.94 -9.30
C ILE A 547 6.84 -20.00 -10.12
N PRO A 548 5.59 -20.38 -10.45
CA PRO A 548 4.64 -19.49 -11.08
C PRO A 548 4.40 -18.22 -10.23
N ILE A 549 4.50 -17.04 -10.84
CA ILE A 549 4.32 -15.74 -10.18
C ILE A 549 2.90 -15.16 -10.31
N ASN A 550 2.13 -15.64 -11.30
CA ASN A 550 0.74 -15.21 -11.55
C ASN A 550 -0.20 -16.42 -11.61
N ASN A 551 -0.25 -17.20 -10.53
CA ASN A 551 -1.08 -18.40 -10.45
C ASN A 551 -2.27 -18.28 -9.49
N ASP A 552 -2.88 -17.09 -9.44
CA ASP A 552 -4.08 -16.85 -8.65
C ASP A 552 -5.24 -17.75 -9.10
N ALA A 553 -6.08 -18.12 -8.13
CA ALA A 553 -7.30 -18.88 -8.36
C ALA A 553 -8.34 -18.03 -9.12
N LEU A 554 -8.58 -18.35 -10.39
CA LEU A 554 -9.63 -17.73 -11.21
C LEU A 554 -10.84 -18.66 -11.28
N ILE A 555 -11.90 -18.31 -10.55
CA ILE A 555 -13.10 -19.14 -10.42
C ILE A 555 -14.10 -18.76 -11.53
N ALA A 556 -14.52 -19.74 -12.33
CA ALA A 556 -15.66 -19.57 -13.23
C ALA A 556 -16.97 -19.75 -12.43
N MET A 557 -17.82 -18.72 -12.39
CA MET A 557 -19.15 -18.84 -11.79
C MET A 557 -20.18 -19.39 -12.76
N ARG A 558 -20.01 -19.12 -14.05
CA ARG A 558 -20.82 -19.66 -15.14
C ARG A 558 -19.94 -20.00 -16.32
N LEU A 559 -20.18 -21.17 -16.88
CA LEU A 559 -19.61 -21.63 -18.14
C LEU A 559 -20.69 -21.59 -19.22
N PRO A 560 -20.33 -21.27 -20.47
CA PRO A 560 -21.27 -21.36 -21.59
C PRO A 560 -21.57 -22.83 -21.86
N SER A 561 -22.74 -23.34 -21.47
CA SER A 561 -22.97 -24.78 -21.44
C SER A 561 -23.20 -25.43 -22.81
N ASP A 562 -23.36 -24.63 -23.88
CA ASP A 562 -23.43 -25.10 -25.27
C ASP A 562 -22.09 -25.04 -26.01
N THR A 563 -21.08 -24.35 -25.46
CA THR A 563 -19.78 -24.17 -26.10
C THR A 563 -18.70 -24.88 -25.29
N CYS A 564 -18.02 -25.85 -25.93
CA CYS A 564 -16.95 -26.62 -25.31
C CYS A 564 -17.37 -27.32 -23.99
N ASN A 565 -18.58 -27.86 -23.96
CA ASN A 565 -19.11 -28.52 -22.78
C ASN A 565 -18.30 -29.78 -22.44
N PRO A 566 -17.68 -29.89 -21.25
CA PRO A 566 -16.83 -31.02 -20.88
C PRO A 566 -17.59 -32.36 -20.83
N CYS A 567 -18.91 -32.31 -20.58
CA CYS A 567 -19.78 -33.47 -20.50
C CYS A 567 -20.35 -33.89 -21.86
N SER A 568 -20.24 -33.04 -22.89
CA SER A 568 -20.73 -33.31 -24.24
C SER A 568 -19.56 -33.51 -25.19
N ARG A 569 -19.08 -34.75 -25.28
CA ARG A 569 -18.18 -35.13 -26.38
C ARG A 569 -19.05 -35.29 -27.62
N ASN A 570 -18.97 -34.40 -28.61
CA ASN A 570 -19.13 -34.72 -30.06
C ASN A 570 -19.36 -33.56 -31.06
N LYS A 571 -19.12 -32.28 -30.77
CA LYS A 571 -19.16 -31.25 -31.85
C LYS A 571 -17.87 -30.46 -31.95
N LYS A 572 -17.10 -30.75 -33.02
CA LYS A 572 -16.01 -29.88 -33.47
C LYS A 572 -16.63 -28.66 -34.14
N VAL A 573 -16.09 -27.48 -33.82
CA VAL A 573 -16.53 -26.19 -34.37
C VAL A 573 -15.34 -25.55 -35.08
N ASP A 574 -15.61 -24.89 -36.20
CA ASP A 574 -14.56 -24.30 -37.05
C ASP A 574 -13.93 -23.08 -36.38
N LEU A 575 -14.74 -22.34 -35.60
CA LEU A 575 -14.33 -21.13 -34.91
C LEU A 575 -15.08 -20.98 -33.58
N VAL A 576 -14.36 -20.62 -32.52
CA VAL A 576 -14.96 -20.03 -31.32
C VAL A 576 -14.60 -18.55 -31.26
N VAL A 577 -15.61 -17.69 -31.27
CA VAL A 577 -15.45 -16.23 -31.15
C VAL A 577 -15.64 -15.84 -29.69
N ILE A 578 -14.60 -15.26 -29.11
CA ILE A 578 -14.58 -14.66 -27.79
C ILE A 578 -14.83 -13.16 -27.94
N VAL A 579 -15.96 -12.70 -27.42
CA VAL A 579 -16.29 -11.28 -27.38
C VAL A 579 -15.99 -10.77 -25.97
N LYS A 580 -14.92 -9.98 -25.83
CA LYS A 580 -14.57 -9.28 -24.60
C LYS A 580 -15.64 -8.21 -24.36
N SER A 581 -16.58 -8.49 -23.46
CA SER A 581 -17.69 -7.58 -23.18
C SER A 581 -17.59 -6.98 -21.79
N CYS A 582 -18.12 -5.78 -21.59
CA CYS A 582 -18.20 -5.19 -20.26
C CYS A 582 -19.41 -5.76 -19.49
N VAL A 583 -19.30 -5.84 -18.16
CA VAL A 583 -20.38 -6.40 -17.31
C VAL A 583 -21.73 -5.67 -17.44
N TYR A 584 -21.73 -4.40 -17.84
CA TYR A 584 -22.94 -3.58 -18.03
C TYR A 584 -23.41 -3.49 -19.50
N CYS A 585 -22.69 -4.11 -20.44
CA CYS A 585 -22.89 -3.96 -21.88
C CYS A 585 -24.02 -4.86 -22.43
N PHE A 586 -25.17 -4.87 -21.74
CA PHE A 586 -26.32 -5.71 -22.09
C PHE A 586 -26.87 -5.41 -23.49
N GLU A 587 -26.92 -4.13 -23.87
CA GLU A 587 -27.44 -3.69 -25.17
C GLU A 587 -26.51 -4.11 -26.32
N GLN A 588 -25.20 -4.02 -26.12
CA GLN A 588 -24.19 -4.47 -27.08
C GLN A 588 -24.30 -5.98 -27.31
N ARG A 589 -24.40 -6.77 -26.23
CA ARG A 589 -24.59 -8.23 -26.32
C ARG A 589 -25.90 -8.60 -26.99
N ALA A 590 -26.99 -7.93 -26.65
CA ALA A 590 -28.28 -8.12 -27.32
C ALA A 590 -28.20 -7.80 -28.82
N TYR A 591 -27.56 -6.69 -29.18
CA TYR A 591 -27.38 -6.29 -30.57
C TYR A 591 -26.55 -7.31 -31.36
N ALA A 592 -25.44 -7.79 -30.79
CA ALA A 592 -24.62 -8.85 -31.36
C ALA A 592 -25.44 -10.14 -31.63
N ARG A 593 -26.27 -10.56 -30.65
CA ARG A 593 -27.19 -11.71 -30.78
C ARG A 593 -28.17 -11.56 -31.94
N THR A 594 -28.68 -10.35 -32.16
CA THR A 594 -29.63 -10.06 -33.26
C THR A 594 -28.97 -9.81 -34.62
N THR A 595 -27.64 -9.73 -34.68
CA THR A 595 -26.89 -9.39 -35.90
C THR A 595 -25.96 -10.53 -36.27
N TYR A 596 -24.64 -10.38 -36.07
CA TYR A 596 -23.63 -11.28 -36.59
C TYR A 596 -23.58 -12.63 -35.86
N MET A 597 -24.21 -12.77 -34.69
CA MET A 597 -24.31 -14.06 -34.01
C MET A 597 -25.47 -14.94 -34.53
N ASN A 598 -26.28 -14.42 -35.46
CA ASN A 598 -27.32 -15.24 -36.08
C ASN A 598 -26.68 -16.39 -36.87
N LYS A 599 -26.96 -17.63 -36.44
CA LYS A 599 -26.40 -18.87 -36.99
C LYS A 599 -26.70 -19.03 -38.49
N ASP A 600 -27.83 -18.52 -38.96
CA ASP A 600 -28.25 -18.64 -40.37
C ASP A 600 -27.30 -17.89 -41.31
N LEU A 601 -26.60 -16.86 -40.81
CA LEU A 601 -25.65 -16.07 -41.60
C LEU A 601 -24.33 -16.79 -41.87
N TRP A 602 -24.03 -17.84 -41.08
CA TRP A 602 -22.76 -18.56 -41.16
C TRP A 602 -22.82 -19.80 -42.05
N LYS A 603 -23.98 -20.08 -42.66
CA LYS A 603 -24.18 -21.17 -43.63
C LYS A 603 -23.68 -22.50 -43.04
N ASN A 604 -22.78 -23.19 -43.73
CA ASN A 604 -22.20 -24.47 -43.31
C ASN A 604 -20.93 -24.30 -42.45
N PHE A 605 -20.59 -23.08 -42.02
CA PHE A 605 -19.42 -22.82 -41.18
C PHE A 605 -19.84 -22.82 -39.71
N SER A 606 -19.29 -23.74 -38.93
CA SER A 606 -19.68 -23.92 -37.54
C SER A 606 -18.96 -22.91 -36.65
N VAL A 607 -19.71 -21.92 -36.16
CA VAL A 607 -19.21 -20.90 -35.24
C VAL A 607 -19.97 -20.90 -33.92
N HIS A 608 -19.23 -20.79 -32.83
CA HIS A 608 -19.78 -20.55 -31.50
C HIS A 608 -19.32 -19.19 -31.00
N PHE A 609 -20.20 -18.47 -30.30
CA PHE A 609 -19.89 -17.17 -29.73
C PHE A 609 -19.97 -17.25 -28.21
N VAL A 610 -19.01 -16.62 -27.54
CA VAL A 610 -18.94 -16.56 -26.09
C VAL A 610 -18.59 -15.14 -25.67
N PHE A 611 -19.44 -14.54 -24.85
CA PHE A 611 -19.12 -13.31 -24.14
C PHE A 611 -18.31 -13.63 -22.89
N THR A 612 -17.15 -13.00 -22.72
CA THR A 612 -16.36 -13.09 -21.50
C THR A 612 -16.54 -11.83 -20.66
N VAL A 613 -16.99 -12.04 -19.42
CA VAL A 613 -17.31 -10.98 -18.46
C VAL A 613 -16.86 -11.40 -17.06
N GLY A 614 -16.58 -10.41 -16.21
CA GLY A 614 -16.43 -10.61 -14.77
C GLY A 614 -17.68 -10.19 -14.01
N LEU A 615 -17.50 -9.80 -12.76
CA LEU A 615 -18.54 -9.27 -11.88
C LEU A 615 -18.58 -7.74 -11.89
N PRO A 616 -19.76 -7.14 -11.62
CA PRO A 616 -19.86 -5.71 -11.41
C PRO A 616 -18.89 -5.26 -10.33
N THR A 617 -18.00 -4.33 -10.65
CA THR A 617 -17.06 -3.77 -9.67
C THR A 617 -17.86 -2.93 -8.67
N PRO A 618 -18.01 -3.33 -7.38
CA PRO A 618 -18.80 -2.59 -6.41
C PRO A 618 -18.30 -1.16 -6.32
N ASN A 619 -16.96 -1.09 -6.20
CA ASN A 619 -15.92 -0.08 -6.21
C ASN A 619 -15.52 0.74 -7.46
N GLU A 620 -16.11 0.56 -8.65
CA GLU A 620 -15.56 1.17 -9.89
C GLU A 620 -15.36 2.70 -9.81
N THR A 621 -14.15 3.17 -10.13
CA THR A 621 -13.74 4.57 -10.21
C THR A 621 -13.31 4.91 -11.63
N SER A 622 -13.25 6.21 -11.97
CA SER A 622 -12.69 6.68 -13.24
C SER A 622 -11.17 6.85 -13.19
N THR A 623 -10.57 6.93 -12.00
CA THR A 623 -9.14 7.17 -11.81
C THR A 623 -8.50 5.96 -11.16
N TYR A 624 -7.35 5.57 -11.70
CA TYR A 624 -6.52 4.46 -11.26
C TYR A 624 -5.09 4.95 -11.10
N TYR A 625 -4.35 4.31 -10.21
CA TYR A 625 -2.96 4.66 -9.92
C TYR A 625 -2.10 3.41 -10.13
N PHE A 626 -1.15 3.50 -11.04
CA PHE A 626 -0.19 2.45 -11.35
C PHE A 626 1.20 3.02 -11.16
N ASP A 627 1.94 2.51 -10.17
CA ASP A 627 3.33 2.92 -9.94
C ASP A 627 3.54 4.45 -9.88
N GLY A 628 2.71 5.14 -9.08
CA GLY A 628 2.75 6.60 -8.96
C GLY A 628 2.16 7.37 -10.15
N VAL A 629 1.78 6.69 -11.24
CA VAL A 629 1.11 7.28 -12.39
C VAL A 629 -0.40 7.30 -12.16
N LYS A 630 -0.96 8.50 -12.13
CA LYS A 630 -2.41 8.68 -12.21
C LYS A 630 -2.85 8.52 -13.66
N THR A 631 -3.71 7.54 -13.91
CA THR A 631 -4.39 7.35 -15.19
C THR A 631 -5.91 7.42 -15.01
N SER A 632 -6.62 7.97 -15.99
CA SER A 632 -8.09 8.10 -15.93
C SER A 632 -8.75 7.45 -17.14
N LEU A 633 -9.80 6.67 -16.90
CA LEU A 633 -10.67 6.08 -17.91
C LEU A 633 -11.68 7.09 -18.43
N THR A 634 -11.93 7.05 -19.74
CA THR A 634 -12.95 7.87 -20.39
C THR A 634 -14.37 7.39 -20.10
N THR A 635 -15.32 8.26 -20.39
CA THR A 635 -16.68 8.33 -19.84
C THR A 635 -17.61 7.13 -20.09
N ASN A 636 -17.38 6.27 -21.09
CA ASN A 636 -18.40 5.31 -21.52
C ASN A 636 -18.59 4.09 -20.59
N SER A 637 -17.51 3.44 -20.12
CA SER A 637 -17.63 2.29 -19.19
C SER A 637 -18.12 2.75 -17.82
N LEU A 638 -17.64 3.92 -17.37
CA LEU A 638 -18.11 4.58 -16.16
C LEU A 638 -19.59 4.98 -16.28
N TYR A 639 -20.03 5.50 -17.43
CA TYR A 639 -21.43 5.86 -17.67
C TYR A 639 -22.37 4.66 -17.60
N LEU A 640 -21.99 3.53 -18.19
CA LEU A 640 -22.77 2.30 -18.05
C LEU A 640 -22.74 1.78 -16.62
N SER A 641 -21.61 1.90 -15.93
CA SER A 641 -21.48 1.58 -14.51
C SER A 641 -22.40 2.47 -13.64
N THR A 642 -22.51 3.77 -13.92
CA THR A 642 -23.36 4.71 -13.16
C THR A 642 -24.86 4.44 -13.36
N LYS A 643 -25.29 3.99 -14.54
CA LYS A 643 -26.68 3.55 -14.81
C LYS A 643 -27.15 2.45 -13.83
N TYR A 644 -26.22 1.63 -13.33
CA TYR A 644 -26.49 0.57 -12.35
C TYR A 644 -25.90 0.86 -10.95
N GLU A 645 -25.52 2.11 -10.65
CA GLU A 645 -24.88 2.51 -9.39
C GLU A 645 -25.81 2.40 -8.18
N SER A 646 -27.11 2.62 -8.37
CA SER A 646 -28.13 2.41 -7.34
C SER A 646 -28.25 0.94 -6.91
N SER A 647 -27.83 -0.02 -7.74
CA SER A 647 -27.78 -1.43 -7.38
C SER A 647 -26.87 -2.23 -8.32
N LYS A 648 -25.60 -2.41 -7.96
CA LYS A 648 -24.70 -3.37 -8.64
C LYS A 648 -25.21 -4.81 -8.58
N TRP A 649 -25.98 -5.11 -7.53
CA TRP A 649 -26.74 -6.34 -7.41
C TRP A 649 -27.76 -6.53 -8.54
N SER A 650 -28.41 -5.46 -8.99
CA SER A 650 -29.34 -5.52 -10.13
C SER A 650 -28.61 -5.92 -11.43
N ALA A 651 -27.42 -5.36 -11.70
CA ALA A 651 -26.61 -5.76 -12.85
C ALA A 651 -26.18 -7.23 -12.76
N ALA A 652 -25.75 -7.70 -11.58
CA ALA A 652 -25.43 -9.11 -11.36
C ALA A 652 -26.66 -10.03 -11.56
N LYS A 653 -27.85 -9.60 -11.12
CA LYS A 653 -29.10 -10.34 -11.32
C LYS A 653 -29.50 -10.39 -12.80
N ILE A 654 -29.40 -9.27 -13.52
CA ILE A 654 -29.65 -9.20 -14.96
C ILE A 654 -28.67 -10.12 -15.69
N LEU A 655 -27.38 -10.05 -15.37
CA LEU A 655 -26.34 -10.90 -15.96
C LEU A 655 -26.59 -12.39 -15.67
N SER A 656 -27.01 -12.73 -14.45
CA SER A 656 -27.36 -14.11 -14.09
C SER A 656 -28.57 -14.61 -14.88
N ASN A 657 -29.59 -13.78 -15.10
CA ASN A 657 -30.74 -14.12 -15.92
C ASN A 657 -30.36 -14.23 -17.40
N GLU A 658 -29.58 -13.28 -17.92
CA GLU A 658 -29.07 -13.30 -19.29
C GLU A 658 -28.29 -14.60 -19.56
N SER A 659 -27.39 -14.99 -18.64
CA SER A 659 -26.62 -16.24 -18.73
C SER A 659 -27.52 -17.47 -18.78
N LYS A 660 -28.60 -17.51 -17.99
CA LYS A 660 -29.57 -18.61 -18.01
C LYS A 660 -30.37 -18.68 -19.32
N VAL A 661 -30.68 -17.54 -19.92
CA VAL A 661 -31.51 -17.45 -21.13
C VAL A 661 -30.71 -17.78 -22.38
N TYR A 662 -29.50 -17.23 -22.52
CA TYR A 662 -28.74 -17.29 -23.77
C TYR A 662 -27.59 -18.30 -23.76
N ASN A 663 -27.13 -18.72 -22.58
CA ASN A 663 -26.12 -19.76 -22.41
C ASN A 663 -24.77 -19.50 -23.13
N ASP A 664 -24.47 -18.25 -23.42
CA ASP A 664 -23.32 -17.77 -24.19
C ASP A 664 -22.35 -16.92 -23.36
N LEU A 665 -22.49 -16.95 -22.03
CA LEU A 665 -21.71 -16.15 -21.08
C LEU A 665 -20.71 -17.02 -20.30
N LEU A 666 -19.44 -16.68 -20.43
CA LEU A 666 -18.37 -17.10 -19.54
C LEU A 666 -18.20 -16.01 -18.46
N ILE A 667 -18.58 -16.32 -17.22
CA ILE A 667 -18.57 -15.34 -16.11
C ILE A 667 -17.52 -15.73 -15.07
N GLY A 668 -16.49 -14.91 -14.93
CA GLY A 668 -15.43 -15.09 -13.94
C GLY A 668 -15.67 -14.34 -12.63
N ALA A 669 -15.22 -14.92 -11.52
CA ALA A 669 -15.29 -14.33 -10.17
C ALA A 669 -14.18 -13.28 -9.93
N PHE A 670 -14.00 -12.36 -10.87
CA PHE A 670 -13.11 -11.20 -10.72
C PHE A 670 -13.89 -9.92 -11.04
N TYR A 671 -13.43 -8.79 -10.51
CA TYR A 671 -14.07 -7.50 -10.80
C TYR A 671 -13.79 -7.07 -12.23
N ASP A 672 -14.85 -6.89 -13.01
CA ASP A 672 -14.78 -6.48 -14.41
C ASP A 672 -14.67 -4.95 -14.49
N ASN A 673 -13.46 -4.49 -14.79
CA ASN A 673 -13.14 -3.10 -15.11
C ASN A 673 -11.98 -3.07 -16.13
N TYR A 674 -11.74 -1.90 -16.72
CA TYR A 674 -10.79 -1.75 -17.84
C TYR A 674 -9.36 -2.21 -17.51
N PHE A 675 -8.85 -1.97 -16.30
CA PHE A 675 -7.48 -2.35 -15.96
C PHE A 675 -7.33 -3.80 -15.48
N ASN A 676 -8.46 -4.50 -15.31
CA ASN A 676 -8.50 -5.95 -15.11
C ASN A 676 -8.71 -6.71 -16.43
N LEU A 677 -8.58 -6.06 -17.60
CA LEU A 677 -8.68 -6.73 -18.91
C LEU A 677 -7.67 -7.87 -19.05
N THR A 678 -6.46 -7.72 -18.52
CA THR A 678 -5.46 -8.80 -18.55
C THR A 678 -5.90 -10.00 -17.72
N THR A 679 -6.56 -9.78 -16.57
CA THR A 679 -7.15 -10.86 -15.76
C THR A 679 -8.28 -11.56 -16.51
N LYS A 680 -9.14 -10.80 -17.21
CA LYS A 680 -10.19 -11.34 -18.09
C LYS A 680 -9.59 -12.18 -19.22
N MET A 681 -8.48 -11.73 -19.81
CA MET A 681 -7.76 -12.48 -20.84
C MET A 681 -7.19 -13.79 -20.28
N ILE A 682 -6.45 -13.76 -19.17
CA ILE A 682 -5.90 -14.97 -18.52
C ILE A 682 -7.01 -15.97 -18.19
N PHE A 683 -8.12 -15.49 -17.61
CA PHE A 683 -9.28 -16.33 -17.31
C PHE A 683 -9.85 -17.00 -18.57
N THR A 684 -9.98 -16.25 -19.65
CA THR A 684 -10.53 -16.76 -20.91
C THR A 684 -9.59 -17.79 -21.55
N LEU A 685 -8.28 -17.54 -21.59
CA LEU A 685 -7.31 -18.51 -22.12
C LEU A 685 -7.29 -19.79 -21.28
N ARG A 686 -7.32 -19.69 -19.94
CA ARG A 686 -7.41 -20.86 -19.06
C ARG A 686 -8.68 -21.67 -19.30
N TRP A 687 -9.82 -21.02 -19.51
CA TRP A 687 -11.06 -21.71 -19.88
C TRP A 687 -10.91 -22.42 -21.25
N ILE A 688 -10.37 -21.74 -22.26
CA ILE A 688 -10.14 -22.35 -23.58
C ILE A 688 -9.24 -23.57 -23.47
N THR A 689 -8.13 -23.47 -22.75
CA THR A 689 -7.16 -24.56 -22.58
C THR A 689 -7.78 -25.77 -21.91
N ASN A 690 -8.59 -25.56 -20.87
CA ASN A 690 -9.20 -26.66 -20.12
C ASN A 690 -10.40 -27.31 -20.83
N PHE A 691 -11.13 -26.55 -21.66
CA PHE A 691 -12.42 -27.01 -22.17
C PHE A 691 -12.52 -27.01 -23.70
N CYS A 692 -11.91 -26.07 -24.39
CA CYS A 692 -12.15 -25.82 -25.82
C CYS A 692 -11.06 -26.32 -26.78
N ILE A 693 -9.84 -26.57 -26.32
CA ILE A 693 -8.71 -26.89 -27.22
C ILE A 693 -8.97 -28.11 -28.12
N SER A 694 -9.72 -29.10 -27.63
CA SER A 694 -10.11 -30.29 -28.40
C SER A 694 -11.29 -30.05 -29.36
N HIS A 695 -12.02 -28.95 -29.18
CA HIS A 695 -13.27 -28.65 -29.88
C HIS A 695 -13.07 -27.73 -31.09
N SER A 696 -12.13 -26.79 -31.03
CA SER A 696 -11.88 -25.84 -32.11
C SER A 696 -10.39 -25.64 -32.38
N PRO A 697 -9.96 -25.58 -33.67
CA PRO A 697 -8.58 -25.28 -34.00
C PRO A 697 -8.24 -23.80 -33.89
N LEU A 698 -9.24 -22.92 -33.80
CA LEU A 698 -9.06 -21.47 -33.94
C LEU A 698 -10.01 -20.69 -33.03
N PHE A 699 -9.47 -19.64 -32.40
CA PHE A 699 -10.18 -18.72 -31.53
C PHE A 699 -10.02 -17.29 -32.06
N LEU A 700 -11.12 -16.54 -32.16
CA LEU A 700 -11.12 -15.13 -32.54
C LEU A 700 -11.51 -14.28 -31.33
N PHE A 701 -10.66 -13.34 -30.94
CA PHE A 701 -10.92 -12.39 -29.87
C PHE A 701 -11.30 -11.04 -30.47
N ILE A 702 -12.41 -10.47 -30.03
CA ILE A 702 -12.87 -9.13 -30.42
C ILE A 702 -13.45 -8.38 -29.21
N ASP A 703 -13.46 -7.04 -29.28
CA ASP A 703 -14.17 -6.19 -28.33
C ASP A 703 -15.67 -6.07 -28.71
N ASP A 704 -16.52 -5.74 -27.73
CA ASP A 704 -17.97 -5.67 -27.91
C ASP A 704 -18.49 -4.40 -28.62
N ASP A 705 -17.59 -3.51 -29.02
CA ASP A 705 -17.85 -2.36 -29.88
C ASP A 705 -17.55 -2.62 -31.38
N TYR A 706 -17.08 -3.83 -31.71
CA TYR A 706 -16.92 -4.32 -33.09
C TYR A 706 -17.89 -5.47 -33.41
N LEU A 707 -18.19 -5.62 -34.70
CA LEU A 707 -19.05 -6.67 -35.24
C LEU A 707 -18.30 -7.45 -36.33
N LEU A 708 -18.75 -8.68 -36.58
CA LEU A 708 -18.20 -9.51 -37.66
C LEU A 708 -19.10 -9.48 -38.90
N HIS A 709 -18.50 -9.38 -40.08
CA HIS A 709 -19.16 -9.65 -41.34
C HIS A 709 -18.99 -11.14 -41.72
N PRO A 710 -20.05 -11.98 -41.61
CA PRO A 710 -19.91 -13.43 -41.63
C PRO A 710 -19.22 -13.99 -42.88
N ASN A 711 -19.64 -13.55 -44.08
CA ASN A 711 -19.03 -14.02 -45.33
C ASN A 711 -17.54 -13.65 -45.45
N ASN A 712 -17.15 -12.45 -44.99
CA ASN A 712 -15.76 -12.01 -45.07
C ASN A 712 -14.89 -12.80 -44.08
N THR A 713 -15.42 -13.06 -42.87
CA THR A 713 -14.75 -13.91 -41.87
C THR A 713 -14.54 -15.33 -42.40
N ILE A 714 -15.57 -15.95 -42.98
CA ILE A 714 -15.49 -17.30 -43.54
C ILE A 714 -14.45 -17.34 -44.68
N ASN A 715 -14.51 -16.37 -45.60
CA ASN A 715 -13.60 -16.30 -46.73
C ASN A 715 -12.15 -16.11 -46.29
N LEU A 716 -11.90 -15.36 -45.21
CA LEU A 716 -10.57 -15.19 -44.64
C LEU A 716 -10.05 -16.52 -44.05
N ILE A 717 -10.82 -17.16 -43.18
CA ILE A 717 -10.39 -18.38 -42.48
C ILE A 717 -10.12 -19.53 -43.46
N ARG A 718 -10.93 -19.65 -44.51
CA ARG A 718 -10.77 -20.68 -45.55
C ARG A 718 -9.47 -20.58 -46.36
N LYS A 719 -8.73 -19.46 -46.26
CA LYS A 719 -7.41 -19.32 -46.87
C LYS A 719 -6.33 -20.14 -46.16
N PHE A 720 -6.59 -20.59 -44.93
CA PHE A 720 -5.66 -21.36 -44.12
C PHE A 720 -6.09 -22.82 -44.04
N ASN A 721 -5.12 -23.73 -44.07
CA ASN A 721 -5.39 -25.15 -43.78
C ASN A 721 -5.48 -25.40 -42.26
N LYS A 722 -6.02 -26.55 -41.87
CA LYS A 722 -6.28 -26.89 -40.46
C LYS A 722 -5.03 -26.89 -39.57
N SER A 723 -3.87 -27.28 -40.10
CA SER A 723 -2.62 -27.27 -39.33
C SER A 723 -2.13 -25.85 -39.09
N GLN A 724 -2.20 -25.00 -40.12
CA GLN A 724 -1.85 -23.58 -40.01
C GLN A 724 -2.74 -22.85 -39.00
N LEU A 725 -4.04 -23.19 -38.95
CA LEU A 725 -4.98 -22.58 -38.00
C LEU A 725 -4.58 -22.81 -36.54
N LYS A 726 -4.09 -24.00 -36.19
CA LYS A 726 -3.74 -24.34 -34.80
C LYS A 726 -2.54 -23.58 -34.25
N SER A 727 -1.58 -23.26 -35.11
CA SER A 727 -0.38 -22.49 -34.76
C SER A 727 -0.52 -21.00 -35.11
N LEU A 728 -1.69 -20.55 -35.55
CA LEU A 728 -1.89 -19.19 -36.04
C LEU A 728 -1.86 -18.18 -34.90
N ALA A 729 -1.09 -17.12 -35.04
CA ALA A 729 -1.25 -15.88 -34.28
C ALA A 729 -1.36 -14.75 -35.31
N ALA A 730 -2.57 -14.25 -35.57
CA ALA A 730 -2.81 -13.30 -36.66
C ALA A 730 -3.78 -12.18 -36.28
N GLY A 731 -3.48 -10.94 -36.67
CA GLY A 731 -4.30 -9.78 -36.32
C GLY A 731 -3.72 -8.48 -36.87
N SER A 732 -4.19 -7.34 -36.37
CA SER A 732 -3.55 -6.04 -36.69
C SER A 732 -2.29 -5.89 -35.84
N VAL A 733 -1.14 -6.26 -36.41
CA VAL A 733 0.16 -6.18 -35.73
C VAL A 733 0.62 -4.73 -35.66
N TYR A 734 0.97 -4.30 -34.45
CA TYR A 734 1.49 -2.98 -34.15
C TYR A 734 2.84 -3.08 -33.43
N PHE A 735 3.67 -2.07 -33.64
CA PHE A 735 4.90 -1.84 -32.90
C PHE A 735 4.85 -0.41 -32.38
N GLY A 736 4.79 -0.28 -31.06
CA GLY A 736 4.48 0.98 -30.41
C GLY A 736 5.53 1.35 -29.39
N LYS A 737 5.85 2.65 -29.35
CA LYS A 737 6.53 3.25 -28.21
C LYS A 737 5.63 3.16 -26.98
N VAL A 738 6.24 2.90 -25.83
CA VAL A 738 5.56 2.95 -24.54
C VAL A 738 5.16 4.39 -24.26
N ASP A 739 3.87 4.61 -24.05
CA ASP A 739 3.35 5.88 -23.55
C ASP A 739 3.87 6.08 -22.13
N ARG A 740 4.59 7.17 -21.88
CA ARG A 740 5.25 7.42 -20.60
C ARG A 740 4.48 8.48 -19.82
N PRO A 741 4.34 8.31 -18.49
CA PRO A 741 3.75 9.34 -17.64
C PRO A 741 4.57 10.63 -17.68
N ASN A 742 3.90 11.76 -17.79
CA ASN A 742 4.49 13.09 -17.66
C ASN A 742 4.05 13.70 -16.31
N ASN A 743 5.02 14.07 -15.46
CA ASN A 743 4.76 14.66 -14.13
C ASN A 743 3.82 13.81 -13.22
N GLY A 744 3.89 12.49 -13.32
CA GLY A 744 3.02 11.57 -12.56
C GLY A 744 1.59 11.43 -13.11
N TYR A 745 1.30 12.04 -14.26
CA TYR A 745 0.06 11.87 -15.01
C TYR A 745 0.31 11.13 -16.31
N GLY A 746 -0.55 10.20 -16.65
CA GLY A 746 -0.43 9.47 -17.90
C GLY A 746 -1.80 9.21 -18.52
N ALA A 747 -1.84 9.08 -19.85
CA ALA A 747 -3.06 8.65 -20.53
C ALA A 747 -3.44 7.23 -20.07
N ARG A 748 -4.61 6.73 -20.51
CA ARG A 748 -5.13 5.39 -20.14
C ARG A 748 -4.10 4.25 -20.31
N TRP A 749 -3.16 4.41 -21.24
CA TRP A 749 -2.13 3.43 -21.59
C TRP A 749 -0.71 3.77 -21.13
N ALA A 750 -0.54 4.80 -20.29
CA ALA A 750 0.79 5.28 -19.89
C ALA A 750 1.48 4.35 -18.88
N ILE A 751 2.55 3.69 -19.28
CA ILE A 751 3.27 2.72 -18.44
C ILE A 751 4.56 3.34 -17.90
N SER A 752 4.72 3.29 -16.57
CA SER A 752 5.91 3.75 -15.89
C SER A 752 7.11 2.83 -16.15
N TYR A 753 8.31 3.29 -15.79
CA TYR A 753 9.51 2.46 -15.91
C TYR A 753 9.50 1.25 -14.96
N ASN A 754 8.89 1.32 -13.76
CA ASN A 754 8.82 0.14 -12.88
C ASN A 754 7.76 -0.88 -13.32
N GLU A 755 6.73 -0.43 -14.05
CA GLU A 755 5.73 -1.33 -14.64
C GLU A 755 6.26 -2.01 -15.91
N TYR A 756 6.98 -1.28 -16.78
CA TYR A 756 7.68 -1.84 -17.94
C TYR A 756 8.90 -0.97 -18.32
N PRO A 757 10.14 -1.48 -18.17
CA PRO A 757 11.34 -0.65 -18.24
C PRO A 757 11.72 -0.23 -19.67
N TRP A 758 11.35 -0.99 -20.71
CA TRP A 758 11.75 -0.69 -22.09
C TRP A 758 10.86 0.38 -22.73
N ASP A 759 11.44 1.20 -23.61
CA ASP A 759 10.72 2.27 -24.29
C ASP A 759 9.83 1.82 -25.44
N TYR A 760 9.93 0.56 -25.84
CA TYR A 760 9.10 -0.04 -26.88
C TYR A 760 8.54 -1.37 -26.40
N TYR A 761 7.28 -1.60 -26.73
CA TYR A 761 6.69 -2.92 -26.59
C TYR A 761 7.21 -3.85 -27.69
N PRO A 762 7.29 -5.18 -27.46
CA PRO A 762 7.41 -6.12 -28.57
C PRO A 762 6.21 -5.96 -29.50
N ARG A 763 6.31 -6.50 -30.73
CA ARG A 763 5.15 -6.53 -31.63
C ARG A 763 3.96 -7.20 -30.92
N TYR A 764 2.80 -6.59 -31.04
CA TYR A 764 1.55 -7.05 -30.41
C TYR A 764 0.36 -6.80 -31.34
N PHE A 765 -0.80 -7.39 -31.04
CA PHE A 765 -2.03 -7.12 -31.80
C PHE A 765 -2.78 -5.93 -31.22
N LEU A 766 -3.30 -5.02 -32.02
CA LEU A 766 -4.22 -3.99 -31.52
C LEU A 766 -5.51 -4.64 -30.98
N GLY A 767 -6.05 -4.10 -29.88
CA GLY A 767 -7.23 -4.62 -29.17
C GLY A 767 -8.55 -4.68 -29.94
N ILE A 768 -8.56 -4.26 -31.20
CA ILE A 768 -9.71 -4.37 -32.10
C ILE A 768 -10.05 -5.82 -32.47
N GLY A 769 -9.05 -6.72 -32.47
CA GLY A 769 -9.27 -8.16 -32.59
C GLY A 769 -8.15 -8.95 -33.27
N TYR A 770 -8.07 -10.23 -32.92
CA TYR A 770 -7.01 -11.15 -33.37
C TYR A 770 -7.42 -12.62 -33.28
N PHE A 771 -6.78 -13.46 -34.10
CA PHE A 771 -6.90 -14.91 -34.11
C PHE A 771 -5.74 -15.55 -33.33
N LEU A 772 -6.06 -16.50 -32.48
CA LEU A 772 -5.12 -17.42 -31.85
C LEU A 772 -5.55 -18.86 -32.14
N GLY A 773 -4.61 -19.67 -32.61
CA GLY A 773 -4.80 -21.09 -32.80
C GLY A 773 -4.78 -21.87 -31.48
N SER A 774 -5.30 -23.09 -31.50
CA SER A 774 -5.38 -23.96 -30.31
C SER A 774 -4.04 -24.13 -29.59
N ASP A 775 -2.95 -24.29 -30.34
CA ASP A 775 -1.62 -24.57 -29.79
C ASP A 775 -1.02 -23.29 -29.19
N VAL A 776 -1.28 -22.15 -29.83
CA VAL A 776 -0.86 -20.83 -29.32
C VAL A 776 -1.58 -20.50 -28.01
N VAL A 777 -2.89 -20.75 -27.92
CA VAL A 777 -3.65 -20.49 -26.68
C VAL A 777 -3.17 -21.40 -25.54
N HIS A 778 -2.89 -22.67 -25.83
CA HIS A 778 -2.35 -23.63 -24.87
C HIS A 778 -1.08 -23.07 -24.21
N ASP A 779 -0.09 -22.75 -25.04
CA ASP A 779 1.24 -22.36 -24.60
C ASP A 779 1.23 -21.00 -23.92
N ALA A 780 0.47 -20.04 -24.47
CA ALA A 780 0.27 -18.74 -23.87
C ALA A 780 -0.38 -18.84 -22.48
N SER A 781 -1.37 -19.71 -22.30
CA SER A 781 -2.04 -19.91 -21.00
C SER A 781 -1.09 -20.37 -19.89
N ILE A 782 -0.10 -21.19 -20.22
CA ILE A 782 0.92 -21.66 -19.27
C ILE A 782 1.95 -20.55 -19.03
N ALA A 783 2.46 -19.94 -20.11
CA ALA A 783 3.46 -18.88 -20.07
C ALA A 783 3.03 -17.66 -19.23
N MET A 784 1.74 -17.32 -19.23
CA MET A 784 1.18 -16.23 -18.42
C MET A 784 1.39 -16.42 -16.92
N ALA A 785 1.40 -17.68 -16.43
CA ALA A 785 1.64 -17.96 -15.01
C ALA A 785 3.07 -17.60 -14.56
N PHE A 786 4.01 -17.47 -15.50
CA PHE A 786 5.43 -17.20 -15.26
C PHE A 786 5.88 -15.82 -15.76
N THR A 787 4.96 -14.93 -16.10
CA THR A 787 5.28 -13.61 -16.67
C THR A 787 4.52 -12.53 -15.95
N LYS A 788 5.22 -11.62 -15.24
CA LYS A 788 4.62 -10.52 -14.46
C LYS A 788 3.54 -9.80 -15.27
N GLN A 789 2.36 -9.64 -14.67
CA GLN A 789 1.20 -9.12 -15.38
C GLN A 789 1.38 -7.65 -15.74
N LEU A 790 1.09 -7.29 -17.00
CA LEU A 790 0.98 -5.90 -17.46
C LEU A 790 -0.50 -5.57 -17.63
N ARG A 791 -0.94 -4.36 -17.24
CA ARG A 791 -2.36 -3.97 -17.23
C ARG A 791 -2.99 -3.70 -18.61
N ILE A 792 -2.16 -3.64 -19.66
CA ILE A 792 -2.61 -3.55 -21.05
C ILE A 792 -2.58 -4.97 -21.62
N ASP A 793 -3.74 -5.59 -21.76
CA ASP A 793 -3.91 -7.00 -22.12
C ASP A 793 -3.29 -7.33 -23.48
N ASP A 794 -3.52 -6.49 -24.47
CA ASP A 794 -3.00 -6.68 -25.83
C ASP A 794 -1.47 -6.70 -25.87
N VAL A 795 -0.84 -5.76 -25.14
CA VAL A 795 0.61 -5.68 -25.00
C VAL A 795 1.15 -6.85 -24.19
N TYR A 796 0.47 -7.22 -23.10
CA TYR A 796 0.82 -8.38 -22.29
C TYR A 796 0.84 -9.66 -23.13
N LEU A 797 -0.17 -9.87 -23.99
CA LEU A 797 -0.18 -10.98 -24.94
C LEU A 797 1.02 -10.91 -25.90
N GLY A 798 1.35 -9.72 -26.43
CA GLY A 798 2.55 -9.54 -27.25
C GLY A 798 3.85 -9.94 -26.55
N ILE A 799 3.99 -9.61 -25.26
CA ILE A 799 5.13 -10.03 -24.42
C ILE A 799 5.16 -11.55 -24.29
N ILE A 800 4.02 -12.19 -23.99
CA ILE A 800 3.91 -13.65 -23.88
C ILE A 800 4.32 -14.35 -25.18
N LEU A 801 3.75 -13.91 -26.32
CA LEU A 801 4.03 -14.50 -27.62
C LEU A 801 5.50 -14.29 -28.03
N LYS A 802 6.09 -13.15 -27.67
CA LYS A 802 7.53 -12.91 -27.87
C LYS A 802 8.38 -13.85 -27.01
N ARG A 803 8.04 -14.07 -25.73
CA ARG A 803 8.76 -15.00 -24.84
C ARG A 803 8.68 -16.45 -25.32
N LEU A 804 7.57 -16.83 -25.95
CA LEU A 804 7.36 -18.14 -26.57
C LEU A 804 7.97 -18.26 -27.97
N ASN A 805 8.58 -17.18 -28.50
CA ASN A 805 9.11 -17.10 -29.85
C ASN A 805 8.07 -17.39 -30.95
N ILE A 806 6.82 -16.94 -30.76
CA ILE A 806 5.72 -17.09 -31.71
C ILE A 806 5.70 -15.89 -32.67
N THR A 807 5.67 -16.17 -33.97
CA THR A 807 5.60 -15.15 -35.02
C THR A 807 4.19 -14.60 -35.17
N LEU A 808 4.05 -13.27 -35.13
CA LEU A 808 2.77 -12.60 -35.36
C LEU A 808 2.56 -12.32 -36.86
N THR A 809 1.39 -12.67 -37.36
CA THR A 809 0.99 -12.44 -38.76
C THR A 809 0.08 -11.22 -38.85
N HIS A 810 0.46 -10.20 -39.64
CA HIS A 810 -0.40 -9.04 -39.88
C HIS A 810 -1.55 -9.38 -40.85
N LEU A 811 -2.76 -8.89 -40.57
CA LEU A 811 -3.93 -9.06 -41.42
C LEU A 811 -4.42 -7.70 -41.94
N ASP A 812 -4.24 -7.46 -43.24
CA ASP A 812 -4.64 -6.20 -43.90
C ASP A 812 -6.15 -5.97 -43.89
N ASN A 813 -6.95 -7.02 -43.70
CA ASN A 813 -8.42 -6.99 -43.66
C ASN A 813 -8.98 -6.50 -42.31
N ILE A 814 -8.13 -6.08 -41.38
CA ILE A 814 -8.51 -5.53 -40.07
C ILE A 814 -8.21 -4.03 -40.06
N HIS A 815 -9.23 -3.22 -39.80
CA HIS A 815 -9.11 -1.77 -39.72
C HIS A 815 -9.77 -1.23 -38.44
N ILE A 816 -9.21 -0.16 -37.86
CA ILE A 816 -9.78 0.51 -36.67
C ILE A 816 -11.12 1.17 -37.03
N HIS A 817 -11.18 1.82 -38.19
CA HIS A 817 -12.37 2.50 -38.72
C HIS A 817 -12.57 2.16 -40.20
N PRO A 818 -13.03 0.93 -40.53
CA PRO A 818 -13.31 0.56 -41.91
C PRO A 818 -14.40 1.45 -42.51
N GLY A 819 -14.26 1.78 -43.79
CA GLY A 819 -15.29 2.40 -44.61
C GLY A 819 -16.05 1.37 -45.46
N LYS A 820 -17.02 1.85 -46.25
CA LYS A 820 -17.82 0.99 -47.14
C LYS A 820 -16.95 0.20 -48.12
N GLU A 821 -15.92 0.84 -48.70
CA GLU A 821 -15.06 0.20 -49.69
C GLU A 821 -14.17 -0.88 -49.07
N GLN A 822 -13.64 -0.65 -47.85
CA GLN A 822 -12.92 -1.69 -47.11
C GLN A 822 -13.83 -2.89 -46.77
N LEU A 823 -15.09 -2.65 -46.40
CA LEU A 823 -16.06 -3.72 -46.17
C LEU A 823 -16.28 -4.56 -47.44
N LYS A 824 -16.43 -3.93 -48.61
CA LYS A 824 -16.56 -4.63 -49.89
C LYS A 824 -15.29 -5.39 -50.28
N SER A 825 -14.11 -4.87 -49.97
CA SER A 825 -12.83 -5.50 -50.30
C SER A 825 -12.43 -6.63 -49.35
N GLY A 826 -13.24 -6.92 -48.34
CA GLY A 826 -13.07 -8.08 -47.46
C GLY A 826 -12.76 -7.75 -46.00
N ALA A 827 -12.90 -6.50 -45.56
CA ALA A 827 -12.83 -6.20 -44.13
C ALA A 827 -13.94 -6.97 -43.40
N PHE A 828 -13.54 -7.74 -42.39
CA PHE A 828 -14.46 -8.64 -41.69
C PHE A 828 -14.84 -8.12 -40.29
N MET A 829 -14.02 -7.27 -39.67
CA MET A 829 -14.41 -6.55 -38.46
C MET A 829 -14.93 -5.17 -38.85
N ILE A 830 -16.12 -4.83 -38.40
CA ILE A 830 -16.84 -3.61 -38.80
C ILE A 830 -17.39 -2.87 -37.58
N THR A 831 -17.58 -1.57 -37.72
CA THR A 831 -18.22 -0.74 -36.70
C THR A 831 -19.73 -0.88 -36.74
N LYS A 832 -20.41 -0.51 -35.64
CA LYS A 832 -21.87 -0.44 -35.58
C LYS A 832 -22.48 0.42 -36.70
N TYR A 833 -21.84 1.54 -37.03
CA TYR A 833 -22.28 2.40 -38.13
C TYR A 833 -22.33 1.65 -39.47
N LEU A 834 -21.28 0.89 -39.80
CA LEU A 834 -21.29 0.11 -41.04
C LEU A 834 -22.31 -1.02 -41.01
N ALA A 835 -22.45 -1.68 -39.85
CA ALA A 835 -23.41 -2.75 -39.64
C ALA A 835 -24.86 -2.28 -39.89
N GLU A 836 -25.24 -1.10 -39.41
CA GLU A 836 -26.62 -0.59 -39.54
C GLU A 836 -26.90 -0.10 -40.97
N ASN A 837 -25.93 0.60 -41.58
CA ASN A 837 -26.13 1.29 -42.85
C ASN A 837 -25.84 0.42 -44.07
N TYR A 838 -24.94 -0.57 -43.96
CA TYR A 838 -24.41 -1.28 -45.13
C TYR A 838 -24.49 -2.81 -45.03
N VAL A 839 -25.02 -3.39 -43.95
CA VAL A 839 -25.22 -4.85 -43.85
C VAL A 839 -26.71 -5.15 -43.74
N ASN A 840 -27.17 -6.14 -44.50
CA ASN A 840 -28.49 -6.73 -44.33
C ASN A 840 -28.34 -7.97 -43.42
N TRP A 841 -28.76 -7.86 -42.16
CA TRP A 841 -28.63 -8.94 -41.17
C TRP A 841 -29.62 -10.10 -41.37
N THR A 842 -30.53 -10.01 -42.34
CA THR A 842 -31.37 -11.13 -42.78
C THR A 842 -30.66 -11.98 -43.82
N THR A 843 -29.89 -11.36 -44.72
CA THR A 843 -29.23 -12.07 -45.85
C THR A 843 -27.72 -12.21 -45.69
N GLY A 844 -27.09 -11.44 -44.80
CA GLY A 844 -25.65 -11.33 -44.64
C GLY A 844 -24.95 -10.63 -45.81
N LEU A 845 -25.69 -9.89 -46.63
CA LEU A 845 -25.17 -9.17 -47.80
C LEU A 845 -24.86 -7.71 -47.49
N ILE A 846 -23.88 -7.17 -48.21
CA ILE A 846 -23.51 -5.75 -48.17
C ILE A 846 -24.50 -4.98 -49.07
N LYS A 847 -25.07 -3.88 -48.57
CA LYS A 847 -26.06 -3.02 -49.26
C LYS A 847 -25.44 -2.05 -50.28
#